data_AF-A0A2V7L3W0-F1
#
_entry.id   AF-A0A2V7L3W0-F1
#
_cell.length_a   1.000
_cell.length_b   1.000
_cell.length_c   1.000
_cell.angle_alpha   90.00
_cell.angle_beta   90.00
_cell.angle_gamma   90.00
#
_symmetry.space_group_name_H-M   'P 1'
#
loop_
_entity.id
_entity.type
_entity.pdbx_description
1 polymer ?
#
loop_
_entity_poly.entity_id
_entity_poly.type
_entity_poly.pdbx_seq_one_letter_code
_entity_poly.pdbx_strand_id
1 'polypeptide(L)'
;MPDLRGLLQNGLAATYALEREVGRGGMATVFLAHDIKHDRSVALKVLHPDIAAALGAERFLREIRIAAHLQHPHILTLIDSGQIPPQDGMGPGLLYYVMPYVAGETLRARLTREGTLSPTDTARILQEVLDALTHAHGLEIVHRDIKPENIMLTGRHALVMDFGVAKAASAAVAADTVSSGTLTALGLAIGTPTYMAPEQAAGQATVDARADLYAVGVMAYEMLTGQPPFTGTTPQAILAAHITEAPLPIAGRRPDLAAPFAMAVMRCLEKEPAARWQSAEELRVHVEAFATPGSGVSAVVRNRRPSHMGAAIVAVVIIGAGAWLGPGRQMGQRRWAREQGIPQLLALAERGQWDSAYMLARQVEAANPHDSLFRALRPKFARRVSLHTNPPGATVWRKEYAAPDSAWMSLGKTPLDSVLLSLSGGGTYLNANRLRIERPGYRTLELVGMPFRDSVIPLDRDTALPPEMVRIAGGALEVIYPGFEHVKPVRLGDYLMDRFEVTNREFKRFVDAGGYRRRELWDYPFVNDGRVIPWAQAMGRMIDRTGRPGPSTWEAGEYRAGQENHPVAGVSWYEAAAFAKFAGKSLPTVAHWNHAASVYNSAWVVPASNFAGQGTVPVGTTRGISAYGTYDMAGNVREWCVNASGANRFILGGGWNDEPYQFNDAYTQAPFDRSLTNGIRLVKYLGAEPNLAVAAEPLQRAWRDFFKVRPVTDAVFAAYRQIYEYDRTPLAAKVVESVDEGDWTRELVRMNAAYASDSLLVYLYLPKRGVKPYPAVVYFPGSNAIRDHAPQNLQVRAIDFIVKSGRAVLYPVYKGTYQRSDSISTDVEDTSIFYRDHVVMWAKDLRRGVDYLETRPEVATRRLAYYGLSWGGAMGGLMPAVEPRIKVSALYVAGLDFERARPEVEPINFLPRIRIPTLMINGRYDFFFPLETSQIPMFRLLGTPPDQKRHVVEEGSHFVPRPRLIQEMLSWLDKYQPLPD
;
A
#
# COMPACT_ATOMS: atom_id res chain seq x y z
N MET A 1 -5.08 -18.34 -24.11
CA MET A 1 -6.44 -17.78 -24.07
C MET A 1 -7.34 -18.68 -24.89
N PRO A 2 -8.55 -19.00 -24.43
CA PRO A 2 -9.56 -19.65 -25.27
C PRO A 2 -9.90 -18.77 -26.49
N ASP A 3 -10.37 -19.39 -27.56
CA ASP A 3 -10.68 -18.74 -28.84
C ASP A 3 -11.88 -17.79 -28.71
N LEU A 4 -11.61 -16.50 -28.45
CA LEU A 4 -12.62 -15.43 -28.33
C LEU A 4 -13.52 -15.36 -29.57
N ARG A 5 -12.96 -15.61 -30.77
CA ARG A 5 -13.73 -15.58 -32.02
C ARG A 5 -14.73 -16.75 -32.05
N GLY A 6 -14.31 -17.95 -31.66
CA GLY A 6 -15.18 -19.12 -31.56
C GLY A 6 -16.34 -18.92 -30.59
N LEU A 7 -16.07 -18.31 -29.42
CA LEU A 7 -17.12 -17.99 -28.43
C LEU A 7 -18.15 -16.99 -28.98
N LEU A 8 -17.70 -15.95 -29.67
CA LEU A 8 -18.57 -14.96 -30.29
C LEU A 8 -19.37 -15.55 -31.46
N GLN A 9 -18.75 -16.39 -32.28
CA GLN A 9 -19.41 -17.09 -33.38
C GLN A 9 -20.54 -17.97 -32.84
N ASN A 10 -20.30 -18.73 -31.77
CA ASN A 10 -21.31 -19.60 -31.18
C ASN A 10 -22.41 -18.81 -30.46
N GLY A 11 -22.05 -17.73 -29.76
CA GLY A 11 -22.99 -16.94 -28.96
C GLY A 11 -23.88 -15.98 -29.76
N LEU A 12 -23.45 -15.55 -30.95
CA LEU A 12 -24.12 -14.51 -31.73
C LEU A 12 -24.49 -14.90 -33.16
N ALA A 13 -24.18 -16.11 -33.63
CA ALA A 13 -24.40 -16.54 -35.02
C ALA A 13 -25.84 -16.37 -35.54
N ALA A 14 -26.85 -16.39 -34.66
CA ALA A 14 -28.25 -16.19 -35.05
C ALA A 14 -28.58 -14.72 -35.42
N THR A 15 -27.75 -13.77 -34.98
CA THR A 15 -28.02 -12.33 -35.12
C THR A 15 -26.93 -11.61 -35.89
N TYR A 16 -25.66 -11.97 -35.64
CA TYR A 16 -24.48 -11.34 -36.24
C TYR A 16 -23.52 -12.39 -36.78
N ALA A 17 -23.26 -12.35 -38.09
CA ALA A 17 -22.25 -13.19 -38.71
C ALA A 17 -20.88 -12.49 -38.65
N LEU A 18 -19.96 -12.98 -37.81
CA LEU A 18 -18.61 -12.41 -37.68
C LEU A 18 -17.76 -12.66 -38.93
N GLU A 19 -17.16 -11.59 -39.46
CA GLU A 19 -16.29 -11.67 -40.64
C GLU A 19 -14.81 -11.69 -40.23
N ARG A 20 -14.33 -10.61 -39.59
CA ARG A 20 -12.91 -10.44 -39.22
C ARG A 20 -12.72 -9.47 -38.06
N GLU A 21 -11.59 -9.58 -37.38
CA GLU A 21 -11.14 -8.57 -36.42
C GLU A 21 -10.76 -7.27 -37.17
N VAL A 22 -11.24 -6.13 -36.67
CA VAL A 22 -10.95 -4.78 -37.21
C VAL A 22 -9.87 -4.10 -36.39
N GLY A 23 -9.82 -4.36 -35.08
CA GLY A 23 -8.77 -3.85 -34.21
C GLY A 23 -8.92 -4.34 -32.78
N ARG A 24 -7.81 -4.34 -32.04
CA ARG A 24 -7.73 -4.77 -30.64
C ARG A 24 -7.12 -3.68 -29.79
N GLY A 25 -7.87 -3.20 -28.81
CA GLY A 25 -7.42 -2.24 -27.81
C GLY A 25 -7.15 -2.90 -26.46
N GLY A 26 -6.72 -2.09 -25.48
CA GLY A 26 -6.44 -2.56 -24.11
C GLY A 26 -7.67 -2.91 -23.27
N MET A 27 -8.88 -2.59 -23.75
CA MET A 27 -10.13 -2.82 -23.01
C MET A 27 -11.15 -3.65 -23.80
N ALA A 28 -11.01 -3.72 -25.13
CA ALA A 28 -11.99 -4.34 -26.00
C ALA A 28 -11.37 -4.76 -27.34
N THR A 29 -12.02 -5.71 -28.00
CA THR A 29 -11.72 -6.15 -29.37
C THR A 29 -12.90 -5.80 -30.27
N VAL A 30 -12.64 -5.25 -31.46
CA VAL A 30 -13.66 -4.86 -32.44
C VAL A 30 -13.64 -5.82 -33.62
N PHE A 31 -14.80 -6.33 -33.99
CA PHE A 31 -15.01 -7.20 -35.14
C PHE A 31 -15.92 -6.53 -36.16
N LEU A 32 -15.64 -6.76 -37.44
CA LEU A 32 -16.60 -6.55 -38.50
C LEU A 32 -17.55 -7.75 -38.51
N ALA A 33 -18.85 -7.48 -38.50
CA ALA A 33 -19.88 -8.49 -38.58
C ALA A 33 -21.00 -8.04 -39.52
N HIS A 34 -21.76 -8.99 -40.03
CA HIS A 34 -22.97 -8.76 -40.81
C HIS A 34 -24.20 -8.94 -39.92
N ASP A 35 -25.01 -7.89 -39.77
CA ASP A 35 -26.31 -7.94 -39.11
C ASP A 35 -27.30 -8.68 -40.03
N ILE A 36 -27.59 -9.93 -39.68
CA ILE A 36 -28.36 -10.86 -40.54
C ILE A 36 -29.79 -10.36 -40.72
N LYS A 37 -30.36 -9.72 -39.69
CA LYS A 37 -31.76 -9.26 -39.69
C LYS A 37 -31.96 -8.05 -40.60
N HIS A 38 -31.00 -7.13 -40.65
CA HIS A 38 -31.11 -5.87 -41.38
C HIS A 38 -30.22 -5.80 -42.63
N ASP A 39 -29.51 -6.90 -42.95
CA ASP A 39 -28.63 -7.05 -44.10
C ASP A 39 -27.62 -5.90 -44.27
N ARG A 40 -26.84 -5.64 -43.22
CA ARG A 40 -25.85 -4.55 -43.21
C ARG A 40 -24.59 -4.90 -42.42
N SER A 41 -23.46 -4.32 -42.83
CA SER A 41 -22.22 -4.38 -42.07
C SER A 41 -22.27 -3.54 -40.81
N VAL A 42 -21.84 -4.13 -39.69
CA VAL A 42 -21.77 -3.51 -38.37
C VAL A 42 -20.41 -3.76 -37.71
N ALA A 43 -19.99 -2.86 -36.84
CA ALA A 43 -18.85 -3.06 -35.96
C ALA A 43 -19.34 -3.57 -34.60
N LEU A 44 -18.85 -4.75 -34.20
CA LEU A 44 -19.18 -5.41 -32.94
C LEU A 44 -17.99 -5.29 -31.99
N LYS A 45 -18.13 -4.51 -30.92
CA LYS A 45 -17.09 -4.25 -29.92
C LYS A 45 -17.34 -5.06 -28.66
N VAL A 46 -16.37 -5.90 -28.30
CA VAL A 46 -16.47 -6.88 -27.21
C VAL A 46 -15.47 -6.51 -26.14
N LEU A 47 -15.96 -6.30 -24.91
CA LEU A 47 -15.10 -6.00 -23.77
C LEU A 47 -14.30 -7.24 -23.37
N HIS A 48 -13.05 -7.02 -22.94
CA HIS A 48 -12.24 -8.11 -22.41
C HIS A 48 -12.85 -8.64 -21.10
N PRO A 49 -12.76 -9.96 -20.82
CA PRO A 49 -13.45 -10.58 -19.68
C PRO A 49 -13.15 -9.92 -18.33
N ASP A 50 -11.89 -9.52 -18.10
CA ASP A 50 -11.45 -8.86 -16.86
C ASP A 50 -12.10 -7.48 -16.68
N ILE A 51 -12.35 -6.77 -17.79
CA ILE A 51 -13.02 -5.46 -17.82
C ILE A 51 -14.53 -5.63 -17.60
N ALA A 52 -15.13 -6.65 -18.22
CA ALA A 52 -16.53 -6.98 -18.04
C ALA A 52 -16.85 -7.37 -16.58
N ALA A 53 -15.96 -8.12 -15.94
CA ALA A 53 -16.07 -8.48 -14.52
C ALA A 53 -15.96 -7.26 -13.60
N ALA A 54 -15.03 -6.34 -13.89
CA ALA A 54 -14.83 -5.10 -13.14
C ALA A 54 -16.00 -4.10 -13.27
N LEU A 55 -16.63 -4.02 -14.45
CA LEU A 55 -17.74 -3.11 -14.74
C LEU A 55 -19.08 -3.53 -14.12
N GLY A 56 -19.34 -4.84 -14.10
CA GLY A 56 -20.65 -5.42 -13.81
C GLY A 56 -21.62 -5.28 -14.99
N ALA A 57 -22.22 -6.40 -15.41
CA ALA A 57 -23.08 -6.48 -16.61
C ALA A 57 -24.27 -5.51 -16.57
N GLU A 58 -24.99 -5.43 -15.44
CA GLU A 58 -26.17 -4.59 -15.30
C GLU A 58 -25.86 -3.09 -15.43
N ARG A 59 -24.72 -2.65 -14.87
CA ARG A 59 -24.29 -1.24 -14.93
C ARG A 59 -23.87 -0.86 -16.34
N PHE A 60 -23.09 -1.71 -17.00
CA PHE A 60 -22.71 -1.52 -18.39
C PHE A 60 -23.93 -1.40 -19.31
N LEU A 61 -24.87 -2.35 -19.22
CA LEU A 61 -26.09 -2.34 -20.03
C LEU A 61 -27.00 -1.13 -19.74
N ARG A 62 -26.99 -0.60 -18.52
CA ARG A 62 -27.71 0.63 -18.16
C ARG A 62 -27.09 1.87 -18.80
N GLU A 63 -25.78 2.05 -18.67
CA GLU A 63 -25.09 3.25 -19.18
C GLU A 63 -25.06 3.26 -20.72
N ILE A 64 -24.86 2.10 -21.36
CA ILE A 64 -24.85 2.02 -22.83
C ILE A 64 -26.24 2.27 -23.43
N ARG A 65 -27.31 1.92 -22.69
CA ARG A 65 -28.69 2.28 -23.07
C ARG A 65 -28.90 3.79 -23.06
N ILE A 66 -28.29 4.53 -22.12
CA ILE A 66 -28.36 6.00 -22.09
C ILE A 66 -27.63 6.57 -23.30
N ALA A 67 -26.43 6.08 -23.60
CA ALA A 67 -25.66 6.50 -24.77
C ALA A 67 -26.36 6.20 -26.12
N ALA A 68 -27.14 5.12 -26.20
CA ALA A 68 -27.89 4.75 -27.41
C ALA A 68 -28.97 5.77 -27.82
N HIS A 69 -29.38 6.67 -26.91
CA HIS A 69 -30.35 7.73 -27.23
C HIS A 69 -29.70 8.97 -27.87
N LEU A 70 -28.37 9.02 -27.99
CA LEU A 70 -27.67 10.12 -28.67
C LEU A 70 -27.81 9.98 -30.19
N GLN A 71 -28.62 10.87 -30.78
CA GLN A 71 -28.82 10.97 -32.22
C GLN A 71 -28.35 12.33 -32.72
N HIS A 72 -27.19 12.35 -33.37
CA HIS A 72 -26.59 13.57 -33.88
C HIS A 72 -25.72 13.27 -35.10
N PRO A 73 -25.67 14.15 -36.13
CA PRO A 73 -24.87 13.92 -37.34
C PRO A 73 -23.38 13.66 -37.10
N HIS A 74 -22.85 14.18 -35.99
CA HIS A 74 -21.45 14.03 -35.58
C HIS A 74 -21.22 13.03 -34.43
N ILE A 75 -22.22 12.22 -34.08
CA ILE A 75 -22.09 11.14 -33.08
C ILE A 75 -22.35 9.79 -33.75
N LEU A 76 -21.45 8.83 -33.56
CA LEU A 76 -21.66 7.46 -34.03
C LEU A 76 -22.66 6.74 -33.10
N THR A 77 -23.92 6.68 -33.51
CA THR A 77 -25.01 6.08 -32.73
C THR A 77 -24.84 4.56 -32.55
N LEU A 78 -25.16 4.08 -31.35
CA LEU A 78 -25.19 2.64 -31.02
C LEU A 78 -26.43 1.98 -31.62
N ILE A 79 -26.26 0.78 -32.17
CA ILE A 79 -27.35 -0.03 -32.75
C ILE A 79 -27.93 -0.98 -31.71
N ASP A 80 -27.07 -1.70 -30.98
CA ASP A 80 -27.47 -2.76 -30.05
C ASP A 80 -26.40 -2.98 -28.97
N SER A 81 -26.74 -3.69 -27.89
CA SER A 81 -25.82 -4.11 -26.84
C SER A 81 -26.32 -5.37 -26.13
N GLY A 82 -25.42 -6.21 -25.62
CA GLY A 82 -25.83 -7.43 -24.95
C GLY A 82 -24.73 -8.11 -24.13
N GLN A 83 -25.09 -9.26 -23.59
CA GLN A 83 -24.21 -10.14 -22.83
C GLN A 83 -24.31 -11.56 -23.38
N ILE A 84 -23.15 -12.22 -23.53
CA ILE A 84 -23.06 -13.66 -23.75
C ILE A 84 -22.81 -14.31 -22.37
N PRO A 85 -23.71 -15.18 -21.88
CA PRO A 85 -23.56 -15.81 -20.56
C PRO A 85 -22.28 -16.66 -20.44
N PRO A 86 -21.76 -16.87 -19.21
CA PRO A 86 -20.67 -17.81 -18.97
C PRO A 86 -21.06 -19.23 -19.44
N GLN A 87 -20.09 -19.97 -19.98
CA GLN A 87 -20.25 -21.40 -20.28
C GLN A 87 -19.29 -22.22 -19.40
N ASP A 88 -19.73 -23.41 -18.97
CA ASP A 88 -18.98 -24.28 -18.05
C ASP A 88 -17.56 -24.52 -18.55
N GLY A 89 -16.57 -24.18 -17.71
CA GLY A 89 -15.14 -24.40 -17.99
C GLY A 89 -14.46 -23.35 -18.88
N MET A 90 -15.13 -22.28 -19.32
CA MET A 90 -14.58 -21.31 -20.30
C MET A 90 -14.46 -19.84 -19.82
N GLY A 91 -14.71 -19.56 -18.54
CA GLY A 91 -14.49 -18.23 -17.94
C GLY A 91 -15.74 -17.34 -17.86
N PRO A 92 -15.61 -16.06 -17.47
CA PRO A 92 -16.74 -15.16 -17.24
C PRO A 92 -17.42 -14.72 -18.54
N GLY A 93 -18.70 -14.35 -18.47
CA GLY A 93 -19.51 -13.94 -19.62
C GLY A 93 -18.98 -12.67 -20.32
N LEU A 94 -19.26 -12.53 -21.61
CA LEU A 94 -18.75 -11.44 -22.46
C LEU A 94 -19.79 -10.33 -22.62
N LEU A 95 -19.37 -9.07 -22.50
CA LEU A 95 -20.20 -7.90 -22.79
C LEU A 95 -19.84 -7.32 -24.15
N TYR A 96 -20.85 -6.94 -24.94
CA TYR A 96 -20.64 -6.39 -26.27
C TYR A 96 -21.62 -5.26 -26.60
N TYR A 97 -21.25 -4.46 -27.60
CA TYR A 97 -22.15 -3.51 -28.25
C TYR A 97 -21.86 -3.39 -29.74
N VAL A 98 -22.86 -2.93 -30.47
CA VAL A 98 -22.90 -2.91 -31.93
C VAL A 98 -23.12 -1.49 -32.40
N MET A 99 -22.35 -1.07 -33.39
CA MET A 99 -22.42 0.26 -34.01
C MET A 99 -22.30 0.15 -35.54
N PRO A 100 -22.72 1.16 -36.32
CA PRO A 100 -22.54 1.15 -37.76
C PRO A 100 -21.07 0.95 -38.12
N TYR A 101 -20.79 0.09 -39.10
CA TYR A 101 -19.44 0.02 -39.66
C TYR A 101 -19.22 1.21 -40.60
N VAL A 102 -18.36 2.14 -40.19
CA VAL A 102 -18.03 3.33 -40.99
C VAL A 102 -16.76 3.06 -41.79
N ALA A 103 -16.86 3.17 -43.12
CA ALA A 103 -15.71 3.12 -44.00
C ALA A 103 -14.96 4.47 -43.91
N GLY A 104 -13.87 4.49 -43.14
CA GLY A 104 -13.07 5.68 -42.88
C GLY A 104 -11.80 5.36 -42.08
N GLU A 105 -11.09 6.39 -41.63
CA GLU A 105 -9.93 6.24 -40.75
C GLU A 105 -10.11 7.03 -39.45
N THR A 106 -9.39 6.68 -38.39
CA THR A 106 -9.40 7.47 -37.15
C THR A 106 -8.52 8.72 -37.29
N LEU A 107 -8.81 9.76 -36.51
CA LEU A 107 -7.94 10.94 -36.44
C LEU A 107 -6.52 10.57 -36.01
N ARG A 108 -6.34 9.55 -35.16
CA ARG A 108 -5.02 8.98 -34.84
C ARG A 108 -4.28 8.50 -36.08
N ALA A 109 -4.95 7.73 -36.95
CA ALA A 109 -4.33 7.22 -38.17
C ALA A 109 -3.88 8.37 -39.09
N ARG A 110 -4.73 9.39 -39.25
CA ARG A 110 -4.40 10.60 -40.01
C ARG A 110 -3.22 11.37 -39.40
N LEU A 111 -3.20 11.58 -38.08
CA LEU A 111 -2.08 12.25 -37.39
C LEU A 111 -0.76 11.47 -37.49
N THR A 112 -0.83 10.14 -37.46
CA THR A 112 0.37 9.30 -37.63
C THR A 112 0.94 9.43 -39.04
N ARG A 113 0.07 9.61 -40.06
CA ARG A 113 0.47 9.78 -41.46
C ARG A 113 0.96 11.19 -41.78
N GLU A 114 0.25 12.22 -41.31
CA GLU A 114 0.46 13.63 -41.71
C GLU A 114 1.31 14.41 -40.69
N GLY A 115 1.49 13.91 -39.47
CA GLY A 115 2.22 14.55 -38.37
C GLY A 115 1.46 15.73 -37.76
N THR A 116 1.14 16.74 -38.58
CA THR A 116 0.38 17.93 -38.20
C THR A 116 -0.73 18.21 -39.21
N LEU A 117 -1.82 18.84 -38.77
CA LEU A 117 -2.90 19.29 -39.64
C LEU A 117 -2.83 20.81 -39.89
N SER A 118 -3.48 21.25 -40.97
CA SER A 118 -3.63 22.68 -41.25
C SER A 118 -4.55 23.33 -40.18
N PRO A 119 -4.39 24.63 -39.90
CA PRO A 119 -5.30 25.35 -39.00
C PRO A 119 -6.76 25.24 -39.43
N THR A 120 -7.04 25.28 -40.74
CA THR A 120 -8.38 25.14 -41.30
C THR A 120 -8.96 23.75 -41.08
N ASP A 121 -8.19 22.68 -41.31
CA ASP A 121 -8.64 21.31 -41.03
C ASP A 121 -8.85 21.08 -39.53
N THR A 122 -7.94 21.59 -38.70
CA THR A 122 -8.05 21.54 -37.23
C THR A 122 -9.34 22.22 -36.78
N ALA A 123 -9.60 23.44 -37.24
CA ALA A 123 -10.79 24.20 -36.88
C ALA A 123 -12.08 23.49 -37.34
N ARG A 124 -12.10 22.93 -38.56
CA ARG A 124 -13.25 22.15 -39.06
C ARG A 124 -13.52 20.92 -38.21
N ILE A 125 -12.51 20.11 -37.91
CA ILE A 125 -12.67 18.91 -37.06
C ILE A 125 -13.15 19.31 -35.66
N LEU A 126 -12.57 20.37 -35.08
CA LEU A 126 -12.99 20.86 -33.77
C LEU A 126 -14.44 21.36 -33.76
N GLN A 127 -14.91 22.03 -34.82
CA GLN A 127 -16.32 22.43 -34.91
C GLN A 127 -17.25 21.21 -34.84
N GLU A 128 -16.97 20.17 -35.63
CA GLU A 128 -17.80 18.97 -35.70
C GLU A 128 -17.79 18.18 -34.37
N VAL A 129 -16.63 18.10 -33.71
CA VAL A 129 -16.50 17.48 -32.37
C VAL A 129 -17.21 18.30 -31.30
N LEU A 130 -17.09 19.63 -31.33
CA LEU A 130 -17.72 20.51 -30.35
C LEU A 130 -19.25 20.54 -30.53
N ASP A 131 -19.75 20.45 -31.76
CA ASP A 131 -21.18 20.32 -32.05
C ASP A 131 -21.76 19.02 -31.45
N ALA A 132 -21.05 17.90 -31.61
CA ALA A 132 -21.40 16.64 -30.94
C ALA A 132 -21.38 16.74 -29.40
N LEU A 133 -20.37 17.41 -28.83
CA LEU A 133 -20.27 17.61 -27.38
C LEU A 133 -21.35 18.55 -26.85
N THR A 134 -21.69 19.62 -27.56
CA THR A 134 -22.80 20.53 -27.20
C THR A 134 -24.11 19.74 -27.09
N HIS A 135 -24.41 18.87 -28.06
CA HIS A 135 -25.60 18.02 -28.02
C HIS A 135 -25.60 17.08 -26.81
N ALA A 136 -24.50 16.35 -26.58
CA ALA A 136 -24.40 15.39 -25.48
C ALA A 136 -24.44 16.07 -24.08
N HIS A 137 -23.72 17.19 -23.91
CA HIS A 137 -23.69 17.95 -22.66
C HIS A 137 -25.06 18.56 -22.33
N GLY A 138 -25.85 18.94 -23.34
CA GLY A 138 -27.24 19.39 -23.16
C GLY A 138 -28.19 18.30 -22.61
N LEU A 139 -27.80 17.02 -22.73
CA LEU A 139 -28.49 15.87 -22.15
C LEU A 139 -27.81 15.35 -20.88
N GLU A 140 -26.91 16.15 -20.28
CA GLU A 140 -26.12 15.80 -19.10
C GLU A 140 -25.21 14.57 -19.28
N ILE A 141 -24.84 14.25 -20.52
CA ILE A 141 -23.94 13.14 -20.86
C ILE A 141 -22.54 13.69 -21.12
N VAL A 142 -21.59 13.35 -20.25
CA VAL A 142 -20.16 13.70 -20.38
C VAL A 142 -19.40 12.51 -20.98
N HIS A 143 -18.53 12.76 -21.96
CA HIS A 143 -17.82 11.71 -22.71
C HIS A 143 -16.70 11.04 -21.89
N ARG A 144 -15.85 11.84 -21.22
CA ARG A 144 -14.75 11.46 -20.32
C ARG A 144 -13.52 10.79 -20.93
N ASP A 145 -13.56 10.38 -22.20
CA ASP A 145 -12.41 9.81 -22.94
C ASP A 145 -12.26 10.37 -24.36
N ILE A 146 -12.30 11.71 -24.52
CA ILE A 146 -12.06 12.35 -25.83
C ILE A 146 -10.58 12.22 -26.22
N LYS A 147 -10.30 11.66 -27.39
CA LYS A 147 -8.94 11.44 -27.94
C LYS A 147 -8.98 11.12 -29.44
N PRO A 148 -7.86 11.24 -30.18
CA PRO A 148 -7.82 10.97 -31.62
C PRO A 148 -8.30 9.58 -32.06
N GLU A 149 -8.18 8.57 -31.20
CA GLU A 149 -8.66 7.21 -31.48
C GLU A 149 -10.19 7.11 -31.51
N ASN A 150 -10.89 8.00 -30.79
CA ASN A 150 -12.35 8.03 -30.66
C ASN A 150 -13.00 9.02 -31.65
N ILE A 151 -12.23 9.64 -32.55
CA ILE A 151 -12.72 10.50 -33.62
C ILE A 151 -12.53 9.79 -34.96
N MET A 152 -13.62 9.47 -35.64
CA MET A 152 -13.61 8.82 -36.95
C MET A 152 -13.82 9.84 -38.07
N LEU A 153 -12.98 9.80 -39.09
CA LEU A 153 -13.04 10.66 -40.26
C LEU A 153 -13.68 9.89 -41.42
N THR A 154 -14.83 10.37 -41.89
CA THR A 154 -15.55 9.80 -43.04
C THR A 154 -15.86 10.91 -44.05
N GLY A 155 -15.33 10.76 -45.27
CA GLY A 155 -15.39 11.81 -46.28
C GLY A 155 -14.78 13.14 -45.78
N ARG A 156 -15.62 14.16 -45.61
CA ARG A 156 -15.23 15.49 -45.11
C ARG A 156 -15.70 15.77 -43.68
N HIS A 157 -16.19 14.76 -42.95
CA HIS A 157 -16.79 14.92 -41.64
C HIS A 157 -16.10 14.07 -40.56
N ALA A 158 -16.08 14.59 -39.34
CA ALA A 158 -15.69 13.89 -38.12
C ALA A 158 -16.92 13.37 -37.36
N LEU A 159 -16.80 12.15 -36.84
CA LEU A 159 -17.78 11.49 -35.98
C LEU A 159 -17.12 11.12 -34.65
N VAL A 160 -17.79 11.41 -33.54
CA VAL A 160 -17.34 11.04 -32.19
C VAL A 160 -17.93 9.68 -31.80
N MET A 161 -17.08 8.77 -31.31
CA MET A 161 -17.44 7.39 -30.94
C MET A 161 -17.36 7.16 -29.42
N ASP A 162 -17.98 6.09 -28.92
CA ASP A 162 -17.85 5.58 -27.52
C ASP A 162 -18.39 6.48 -26.38
N PHE A 163 -19.42 7.29 -26.63
CA PHE A 163 -20.11 8.03 -25.57
C PHE A 163 -20.59 7.13 -24.42
N GLY A 164 -20.36 7.56 -23.17
CA GLY A 164 -20.96 6.97 -21.97
C GLY A 164 -20.36 5.64 -21.48
N VAL A 165 -19.54 4.95 -22.28
CA VAL A 165 -18.90 3.67 -21.88
C VAL A 165 -17.84 3.89 -20.77
N ALA A 166 -17.14 5.02 -20.81
CA ALA A 166 -16.15 5.39 -19.78
C ALA A 166 -16.77 5.70 -18.41
N LYS A 167 -18.00 6.24 -18.36
CA LYS A 167 -18.71 6.54 -17.10
C LYS A 167 -19.09 5.28 -16.33
N ALA A 168 -19.51 4.22 -17.04
CA ALA A 168 -19.78 2.91 -16.46
C ALA A 168 -18.53 2.34 -15.76
N ALA A 169 -17.36 2.53 -16.38
CA ALA A 169 -16.07 2.13 -15.82
C ALA A 169 -15.69 2.98 -14.60
N SER A 170 -15.85 4.31 -14.67
CA SER A 170 -15.40 5.21 -13.59
C SER A 170 -16.28 5.10 -12.34
N ALA A 171 -17.57 4.79 -12.48
CA ALA A 171 -18.47 4.59 -11.35
C ALA A 171 -18.21 3.27 -10.59
N ALA A 172 -17.66 2.24 -11.25
CA ALA A 172 -17.20 1.02 -10.59
C ALA A 172 -15.99 1.29 -9.66
N VAL A 173 -15.06 2.17 -10.08
CA VAL A 173 -13.89 2.60 -9.30
C VAL A 173 -14.28 3.37 -8.03
N ALA A 174 -15.42 4.07 -8.03
CA ALA A 174 -15.91 4.84 -6.88
C ALA A 174 -16.75 4.02 -5.87
N ALA A 175 -17.27 2.85 -6.26
CA ALA A 175 -18.14 2.03 -5.40
C ALA A 175 -17.38 0.88 -4.70
N ASP A 176 -16.29 0.36 -5.29
CA ASP A 176 -15.51 -0.74 -4.71
C ASP A 176 -14.37 -0.31 -3.78
N THR A 177 -14.16 1.00 -3.62
CA THR A 177 -13.21 1.58 -2.65
C THR A 177 -13.62 1.38 -1.18
N VAL A 178 -14.73 0.68 -0.91
CA VAL A 178 -15.25 0.40 0.45
C VAL A 178 -15.13 -1.08 0.87
N SER A 179 -14.73 -2.01 -0.02
CA SER A 179 -14.57 -3.42 0.40
C SER A 179 -13.42 -4.23 -0.20
N SER A 180 -12.74 -3.76 -1.24
CA SER A 180 -11.50 -4.40 -1.70
C SER A 180 -10.68 -3.40 -2.51
N GLY A 181 -9.40 -3.22 -2.17
CA GLY A 181 -8.48 -2.28 -2.84
C GLY A 181 -8.11 -2.65 -4.28
N THR A 182 -8.95 -3.44 -4.96
CA THR A 182 -8.61 -4.23 -6.15
C THR A 182 -8.80 -3.43 -7.45
N LEU A 183 -9.64 -2.40 -7.48
CA LEU A 183 -9.98 -1.71 -8.73
C LEU A 183 -9.05 -0.54 -9.10
N THR A 184 -8.48 0.17 -8.12
CA THR A 184 -7.36 1.10 -8.38
C THR A 184 -6.04 0.37 -8.58
N ALA A 185 -5.94 -0.89 -8.14
CA ALA A 185 -4.74 -1.74 -8.22
C ALA A 185 -4.49 -2.37 -9.61
N LEU A 186 -5.45 -2.32 -10.53
CA LEU A 186 -5.31 -2.84 -11.90
C LEU A 186 -4.58 -1.89 -12.86
N GLY A 187 -4.23 -0.66 -12.45
CA GLY A 187 -3.64 0.32 -13.37
C GLY A 187 -4.54 0.70 -14.55
N LEU A 188 -5.81 0.31 -14.52
CA LEU A 188 -6.84 0.75 -15.45
C LEU A 188 -7.25 2.17 -15.06
N ALA A 189 -6.36 3.13 -15.38
CA ALA A 189 -6.81 4.47 -15.67
C ALA A 189 -7.86 4.33 -16.78
N ILE A 190 -9.10 4.69 -16.48
CA ILE A 190 -10.16 4.71 -17.48
C ILE A 190 -9.88 5.92 -18.35
N GLY A 191 -9.20 5.67 -19.47
CA GLY A 191 -8.80 6.65 -20.46
C GLY A 191 -7.30 6.63 -20.75
N THR A 192 -6.92 7.18 -21.89
CA THR A 192 -5.51 7.33 -22.28
C THR A 192 -4.91 8.48 -21.46
N PRO A 193 -3.89 8.26 -20.61
CA PRO A 193 -3.29 9.28 -19.73
C PRO A 193 -2.98 10.61 -20.42
N THR A 194 -2.63 10.56 -21.71
CA THR A 194 -2.26 11.69 -22.58
C THR A 194 -3.35 12.73 -22.80
N TYR A 195 -4.63 12.39 -22.63
CA TYR A 195 -5.74 13.33 -22.88
C TYR A 195 -6.57 13.62 -21.63
N MET A 196 -6.18 13.06 -20.50
CA MET A 196 -6.95 13.11 -19.26
C MET A 196 -6.93 14.51 -18.65
N ALA A 197 -8.09 15.02 -18.23
CA ALA A 197 -8.16 16.30 -17.54
C ALA A 197 -7.50 16.22 -16.14
N PRO A 198 -6.93 17.33 -15.61
CA PRO A 198 -6.28 17.37 -14.29
C PRO A 198 -7.14 16.79 -13.16
N GLU A 199 -8.45 17.08 -13.17
CA GLU A 199 -9.42 16.59 -12.20
C GLU A 199 -9.68 15.07 -12.32
N GLN A 200 -9.62 14.51 -13.53
CA GLN A 200 -9.70 13.07 -13.77
C GLN A 200 -8.40 12.38 -13.33
N ALA A 201 -7.25 12.98 -13.67
CA ALA A 201 -5.92 12.49 -13.28
C ALA A 201 -5.72 12.49 -11.76
N ALA A 202 -6.35 13.45 -11.06
CA ALA A 202 -6.35 13.54 -9.60
C ALA A 202 -7.40 12.65 -8.91
N GLY A 203 -8.23 11.93 -9.67
CA GLY A 203 -9.26 11.03 -9.12
C GLY A 203 -10.38 11.77 -8.37
N GLN A 204 -10.73 13.00 -8.77
CA GLN A 204 -11.80 13.75 -8.12
C GLN A 204 -13.16 13.05 -8.31
N ALA A 205 -13.98 13.03 -7.26
CA ALA A 205 -15.27 12.33 -7.25
C ALA A 205 -16.30 12.92 -8.25
N THR A 206 -16.17 14.20 -8.60
CA THR A 206 -17.07 14.91 -9.51
C THR A 206 -16.30 15.41 -10.73
N VAL A 207 -16.59 14.85 -11.91
CA VAL A 207 -16.03 15.27 -13.20
C VAL A 207 -17.18 15.68 -14.11
N ASP A 208 -17.21 16.97 -14.48
CA ASP A 208 -18.24 17.58 -15.33
C ASP A 208 -17.76 17.76 -16.80
N ALA A 209 -18.60 18.39 -17.62
CA ALA A 209 -18.38 18.61 -19.06
C ALA A 209 -17.05 19.33 -19.40
N ARG A 210 -16.46 20.09 -18.46
CA ARG A 210 -15.22 20.83 -18.68
C ARG A 210 -13.98 19.93 -18.77
N ALA A 211 -14.10 18.67 -18.36
CA ALA A 211 -13.08 17.66 -18.60
C ALA A 211 -12.98 17.31 -20.10
N ASP A 212 -14.11 17.21 -20.81
CA ASP A 212 -14.12 16.96 -22.26
C ASP A 212 -13.48 18.14 -23.01
N LEU A 213 -13.73 19.38 -22.56
CA LEU A 213 -13.13 20.58 -23.16
C LEU A 213 -11.61 20.61 -23.01
N TYR A 214 -11.10 20.15 -21.87
CA TYR A 214 -9.65 20.00 -21.67
C TYR A 214 -9.07 18.99 -22.65
N ALA A 215 -9.68 17.81 -22.77
CA ALA A 215 -9.26 16.77 -23.70
C ALA A 215 -9.31 17.22 -25.17
N VAL A 216 -10.33 18.00 -25.56
CA VAL A 216 -10.38 18.70 -26.86
C VAL A 216 -9.20 19.64 -27.04
N GLY A 217 -8.82 20.38 -26.00
CA GLY A 217 -7.63 21.24 -25.99
C GLY A 217 -6.33 20.49 -26.24
N VAL A 218 -6.15 19.32 -25.60
CA VAL A 218 -4.98 18.45 -25.81
C VAL A 218 -4.94 17.94 -27.25
N MET A 219 -6.08 17.49 -27.77
CA MET A 219 -6.22 17.00 -29.15
C MET A 219 -5.94 18.11 -30.16
N ALA A 220 -6.48 19.32 -29.95
CA ALA A 220 -6.22 20.48 -30.80
C ALA A 220 -4.74 20.88 -30.80
N TYR A 221 -4.09 20.87 -29.63
CA TYR A 221 -2.67 21.13 -29.48
C TYR A 221 -1.83 20.13 -30.29
N GLU A 222 -2.17 18.85 -30.22
CA GLU A 222 -1.48 17.80 -30.98
C GLU A 222 -1.71 17.93 -32.49
N MET A 223 -2.94 18.20 -32.95
CA MET A 223 -3.23 18.44 -34.37
C MET A 223 -2.37 19.59 -34.92
N LEU A 224 -2.17 20.65 -34.15
CA LEU A 224 -1.43 21.84 -34.58
C LEU A 224 0.09 21.69 -34.49
N THR A 225 0.59 20.99 -33.47
CA THR A 225 2.03 20.95 -33.12
C THR A 225 2.70 19.60 -33.38
N GLY A 226 1.91 18.56 -33.66
CA GLY A 226 2.34 17.22 -34.00
C GLY A 226 2.66 16.32 -32.80
N GLN A 227 2.57 16.85 -31.59
CA GLN A 227 2.71 16.11 -30.34
C GLN A 227 1.76 16.68 -29.28
N PRO A 228 1.29 15.86 -28.32
CA PRO A 228 0.48 16.36 -27.21
C PRO A 228 1.28 17.38 -26.36
N PRO A 229 0.58 18.26 -25.61
CA PRO A 229 1.20 19.30 -24.79
C PRO A 229 2.14 18.76 -23.71
N PHE A 230 1.92 17.51 -23.28
CA PHE A 230 2.76 16.81 -22.32
C PHE A 230 3.15 15.45 -22.90
N THR A 231 4.43 15.12 -22.77
CA THR A 231 4.98 13.82 -23.12
C THR A 231 5.75 13.30 -21.92
N GLY A 232 5.77 11.99 -21.72
CA GLY A 232 6.42 11.39 -20.56
C GLY A 232 6.67 9.91 -20.80
N THR A 233 7.70 9.37 -20.13
CA THR A 233 8.11 7.97 -20.28
C THR A 233 7.18 7.00 -19.56
N THR A 234 6.30 7.48 -18.69
CA THR A 234 5.30 6.68 -17.99
C THR A 234 3.92 7.35 -18.00
N PRO A 235 2.81 6.58 -17.96
CA PRO A 235 1.47 7.09 -17.71
C PRO A 235 1.39 8.07 -16.53
N GLN A 236 2.06 7.76 -15.43
CA GLN A 236 2.05 8.58 -14.21
C GLN A 236 2.78 9.90 -14.40
N ALA A 237 3.87 9.92 -15.17
CA ALA A 237 4.56 11.17 -15.54
C ALA A 237 3.65 12.05 -16.40
N ILE A 238 2.92 11.46 -17.34
CA ILE A 238 1.96 12.19 -18.19
C ILE A 238 0.79 12.72 -17.36
N LEU A 239 0.20 11.90 -16.46
CA LEU A 239 -0.83 12.35 -15.53
C LEU A 239 -0.32 13.47 -14.61
N ALA A 240 0.91 13.34 -14.08
CA ALA A 240 1.53 14.37 -13.26
C ALA A 240 1.77 15.67 -14.06
N ALA A 241 2.16 15.58 -15.32
CA ALA A 241 2.33 16.73 -16.20
C ALA A 241 0.98 17.42 -16.48
N HIS A 242 -0.09 16.65 -16.72
CA HIS A 242 -1.44 17.19 -16.81
C HIS A 242 -1.84 17.95 -15.54
N ILE A 243 -1.41 17.50 -14.35
CA ILE A 243 -1.72 18.18 -13.09
C ILE A 243 -0.81 19.39 -12.82
N THR A 244 0.47 19.33 -13.20
CA THR A 244 1.50 20.24 -12.63
C THR A 244 2.25 21.10 -13.65
N GLU A 245 2.37 20.67 -14.91
CA GLU A 245 3.18 21.36 -15.92
C GLU A 245 2.33 22.32 -16.75
N ALA A 246 2.82 23.54 -17.00
CA ALA A 246 2.18 24.43 -17.96
C ALA A 246 2.53 23.99 -19.40
N PRO A 247 1.56 23.89 -20.32
CA PRO A 247 1.84 23.51 -21.69
C PRO A 247 2.69 24.60 -22.38
N LEU A 248 3.62 24.19 -23.24
CA LEU A 248 4.40 25.14 -24.03
C LEU A 248 3.46 25.95 -24.93
N PRO A 249 3.55 27.30 -24.98
CA PRO A 249 2.67 28.10 -25.83
C PRO A 249 2.74 27.70 -27.31
N ILE A 250 1.60 27.46 -27.95
CA ILE A 250 1.52 27.09 -29.38
C ILE A 250 2.22 28.14 -30.26
N ALA A 251 2.15 29.42 -29.90
CA ALA A 251 2.83 30.51 -30.60
C ALA A 251 4.35 30.31 -30.76
N GLY A 252 4.98 29.57 -29.85
CA GLY A 252 6.41 29.23 -29.93
C GLY A 252 6.73 28.07 -30.89
N ARG A 253 5.72 27.28 -31.30
CA ARG A 253 5.88 26.10 -32.19
C ARG A 253 5.20 26.27 -33.56
N ARG A 254 4.18 27.12 -33.65
CA ARG A 254 3.41 27.45 -34.85
C ARG A 254 3.17 28.97 -34.92
N PRO A 255 4.22 29.76 -35.24
CA PRO A 255 4.10 31.22 -35.33
C PRO A 255 3.20 31.69 -36.49
N ASP A 256 2.90 30.80 -37.44
CA ASP A 256 1.96 30.99 -38.56
C ASP A 256 0.48 30.91 -38.13
N LEU A 257 0.20 30.45 -36.91
CA LEU A 257 -1.16 30.33 -36.39
C LEU A 257 -1.70 31.70 -35.92
N ALA A 258 -2.94 32.02 -36.30
CA ALA A 258 -3.61 33.22 -35.82
C ALA A 258 -3.68 33.22 -34.27
N ALA A 259 -3.19 34.29 -33.65
CA ALA A 259 -3.10 34.40 -32.18
C ALA A 259 -4.42 34.09 -31.45
N PRO A 260 -5.61 34.52 -31.92
CA PRO A 260 -6.85 34.19 -31.23
C PRO A 260 -7.17 32.69 -31.25
N PHE A 261 -6.79 31.95 -32.31
CA PHE A 261 -7.01 30.51 -32.37
C PHE A 261 -6.07 29.76 -31.41
N ALA A 262 -4.79 30.18 -31.35
CA ALA A 262 -3.83 29.66 -30.38
C ALA A 262 -4.32 29.89 -28.94
N MET A 263 -4.82 31.09 -28.63
CA MET A 263 -5.37 31.43 -27.31
C MET A 263 -6.59 30.59 -26.96
N ALA A 264 -7.49 30.32 -27.91
CA ALA A 264 -8.66 29.48 -27.68
C ALA A 264 -8.27 28.05 -27.27
N VAL A 265 -7.30 27.46 -27.96
CA VAL A 265 -6.75 26.12 -27.61
C VAL A 265 -6.04 26.15 -26.26
N MET A 266 -5.19 27.15 -25.99
CA MET A 266 -4.46 27.24 -24.73
C MET A 266 -5.39 27.44 -23.52
N ARG A 267 -6.50 28.17 -23.67
CA ARG A 267 -7.51 28.33 -22.60
C ARG A 267 -8.20 27.02 -22.23
N CYS A 268 -8.31 26.07 -23.17
CA CYS A 268 -8.80 24.72 -22.86
C CYS A 268 -7.88 23.97 -21.89
N LEU A 269 -6.57 24.25 -21.94
CA LEU A 269 -5.51 23.56 -21.18
C LEU A 269 -5.23 24.17 -19.79
N GLU A 270 -6.04 25.14 -19.36
CA GLU A 270 -5.96 25.69 -18.01
C GLU A 270 -6.19 24.59 -16.96
N LYS A 271 -5.42 24.62 -15.88
CA LYS A 271 -5.47 23.53 -14.88
C LYS A 271 -6.76 23.56 -14.07
N GLU A 272 -7.19 24.75 -13.69
CA GLU A 272 -8.46 24.95 -12.98
C GLU A 272 -9.65 24.93 -13.94
N PRO A 273 -10.66 24.06 -13.76
CA PRO A 273 -11.84 23.99 -14.63
C PRO A 273 -12.59 25.33 -14.77
N ALA A 274 -12.60 26.15 -13.71
CA ALA A 274 -13.23 27.48 -13.73
C ALA A 274 -12.51 28.51 -14.63
N ALA A 275 -11.24 28.27 -14.99
CA ALA A 275 -10.48 29.13 -15.90
C ALA A 275 -10.64 28.74 -17.39
N ARG A 276 -11.22 27.56 -17.67
CA ARG A 276 -11.47 27.07 -19.02
C ARG A 276 -12.69 27.73 -19.67
N TRP A 277 -13.00 27.33 -20.89
CA TRP A 277 -14.33 27.50 -21.48
C TRP A 277 -15.37 26.77 -20.64
N GLN A 278 -16.54 27.37 -20.43
CA GLN A 278 -17.57 26.80 -19.55
C GLN A 278 -18.56 25.91 -20.30
N SER A 279 -18.63 25.98 -21.63
CA SER A 279 -19.40 25.06 -22.46
C SER A 279 -18.74 24.76 -23.81
N ALA A 280 -19.09 23.63 -24.43
CA ALA A 280 -18.65 23.29 -25.78
C ALA A 280 -19.10 24.32 -26.82
N GLU A 281 -20.31 24.86 -26.65
CA GLU A 281 -20.86 25.91 -27.51
C GLU A 281 -20.06 27.22 -27.43
N GLU A 282 -19.64 27.64 -26.24
CA GLU A 282 -18.80 28.83 -26.04
C GLU A 282 -17.48 28.70 -26.82
N LEU A 283 -16.86 27.52 -26.77
CA LEU A 283 -15.63 27.22 -27.51
C LEU A 283 -15.88 27.10 -29.02
N ARG A 284 -16.99 26.50 -29.45
CA ARG A 284 -17.35 26.31 -30.87
C ARG A 284 -17.39 27.63 -31.63
N VAL A 285 -18.06 28.65 -31.06
CA VAL A 285 -18.15 30.00 -31.64
C VAL A 285 -16.77 30.64 -31.85
N HIS A 286 -15.82 30.40 -30.94
CA HIS A 286 -14.47 30.96 -31.04
C HIS A 286 -13.58 30.24 -32.06
N VAL A 287 -13.86 28.97 -32.35
CA VAL A 287 -13.16 28.19 -33.40
C VAL A 287 -13.83 28.40 -34.76
N GLU A 288 -15.08 28.90 -34.79
CA GLU A 288 -15.90 28.95 -36.00
C GLU A 288 -15.26 29.75 -37.14
N ALA A 289 -14.77 30.94 -36.80
CA ALA A 289 -14.15 31.88 -37.74
C ALA A 289 -12.89 31.34 -38.46
N PHE A 290 -12.32 30.22 -38.00
CA PHE A 290 -11.08 29.64 -38.52
C PHE A 290 -11.29 28.45 -39.47
N ALA A 291 -12.52 27.92 -39.60
CA ALA A 291 -12.79 26.77 -40.46
C ALA A 291 -13.09 27.13 -41.93
N THR A 292 -13.32 28.41 -42.25
CA THR A 292 -13.61 28.88 -43.60
C THR A 292 -12.35 29.46 -44.27
N PRO A 293 -11.91 28.95 -45.44
CA PRO A 293 -10.86 29.61 -46.21
C PRO A 293 -11.38 30.95 -46.75
N GLY A 294 -10.82 32.08 -46.32
CA GLY A 294 -10.96 33.36 -47.04
C GLY A 294 -11.70 34.53 -46.37
N SER A 295 -11.89 34.56 -45.05
CA SER A 295 -12.37 35.77 -44.34
C SER A 295 -11.26 36.40 -43.51
N GLY A 296 -10.50 37.30 -44.14
CA GLY A 296 -9.55 38.18 -43.46
C GLY A 296 -10.27 39.13 -42.50
N VAL A 297 -9.92 39.08 -41.22
CA VAL A 297 -10.42 40.04 -40.23
C VAL A 297 -9.42 41.21 -40.17
N SER A 298 -9.73 42.26 -40.92
CA SER A 298 -9.12 43.59 -40.78
C SER A 298 -9.59 44.23 -39.47
N ALA A 299 -8.70 44.36 -38.49
CA ALA A 299 -8.96 45.19 -37.31
C ALA A 299 -8.71 46.68 -37.66
N VAL A 300 -9.81 47.43 -37.73
CA VAL A 300 -9.84 48.88 -37.94
C VAL A 300 -9.20 49.60 -36.75
N VAL A 301 -8.08 50.28 -37.01
CA VAL A 301 -7.49 51.27 -36.10
C VAL A 301 -8.37 52.51 -36.09
N ARG A 302 -8.88 52.91 -34.92
CA ARG A 302 -9.48 54.24 -34.75
C ARG A 302 -8.79 54.99 -33.60
N ASN A 303 -7.99 55.96 -34.04
CA ASN A 303 -7.25 56.94 -33.27
C ASN A 303 -8.18 57.98 -32.62
N ARG A 304 -7.98 58.35 -31.35
CA ARG A 304 -8.18 59.73 -30.85
C ARG A 304 -7.14 60.07 -29.77
N ARG A 305 -6.65 61.31 -29.89
CA ARG A 305 -5.45 61.94 -29.33
C ARG A 305 -5.66 62.58 -27.93
N PRO A 306 -4.59 63.06 -27.26
CA PRO A 306 -4.49 63.30 -25.82
C PRO A 306 -4.53 64.78 -25.42
N SER A 307 -4.71 65.06 -24.11
CA SER A 307 -4.16 66.19 -23.33
C SER A 307 -4.76 66.15 -21.90
N HIS A 308 -4.16 66.57 -20.76
CA HIS A 308 -3.13 67.54 -20.42
C HIS A 308 -2.39 67.19 -19.10
N MET A 309 -1.18 67.76 -18.96
CA MET A 309 -0.47 68.22 -17.73
C MET A 309 -0.08 67.18 -16.67
N GLY A 310 1.16 67.13 -16.16
CA GLY A 310 2.22 68.13 -16.11
C GLY A 310 2.59 68.43 -14.66
N ALA A 311 3.73 67.88 -14.22
CA ALA A 311 4.59 68.26 -13.08
C ALA A 311 4.07 68.01 -11.64
N ALA A 312 4.78 67.15 -10.90
CA ALA A 312 5.77 67.61 -9.92
C ALA A 312 6.50 66.43 -9.24
N ILE A 313 7.82 66.43 -9.38
CA ILE A 313 8.77 65.72 -8.54
C ILE A 313 8.71 66.36 -7.16
N VAL A 314 8.17 65.66 -6.14
CA VAL A 314 8.61 65.62 -4.72
C VAL A 314 7.83 64.50 -4.04
N ALA A 315 8.43 63.32 -3.86
CA ALA A 315 8.19 62.38 -2.74
C ALA A 315 9.01 61.07 -2.92
N VAL A 316 10.33 61.21 -3.08
CA VAL A 316 11.29 60.07 -3.14
C VAL A 316 11.68 59.54 -1.74
N VAL A 317 11.07 60.00 -0.64
CA VAL A 317 11.60 59.70 0.71
C VAL A 317 10.64 58.96 1.67
N ILE A 318 9.39 58.63 1.29
CA ILE A 318 8.45 57.94 2.23
C ILE A 318 7.97 56.55 1.78
N ILE A 319 8.16 56.14 0.51
CA ILE A 319 7.78 54.77 0.06
C ILE A 319 8.89 53.72 0.32
N GLY A 320 10.08 54.16 0.74
CA GLY A 320 11.21 53.29 1.10
C GLY A 320 11.06 52.52 2.43
N ALA A 321 10.08 52.88 3.27
CA ALA A 321 9.90 52.23 4.59
C ALA A 321 8.75 51.20 4.63
N GLY A 322 7.82 51.22 3.67
CA GLY A 322 6.70 50.25 3.60
C GLY A 322 6.99 48.97 2.81
N ALA A 323 7.98 49.00 1.91
CA ALA A 323 8.33 47.87 1.05
C ALA A 323 9.22 46.81 1.73
N TRP A 324 9.67 47.03 2.97
CA TRP A 324 10.55 46.11 3.70
C TRP A 324 9.84 45.03 4.51
N LEU A 325 8.50 45.00 4.54
CA LEU A 325 7.75 44.07 5.42
C LEU A 325 6.83 43.04 4.75
N GLY A 326 6.67 43.02 3.42
CA GLY A 326 5.76 42.07 2.74
C GLY A 326 6.40 41.16 1.68
N PRO A 327 6.82 41.68 0.51
CA PRO A 327 7.20 40.83 -0.63
C PRO A 327 8.61 40.22 -0.54
N GLY A 328 9.61 40.98 -0.05
CA GLY A 328 11.00 40.52 0.07
C GLY A 328 11.20 39.41 1.11
N ARG A 329 10.39 39.43 2.18
CA ARG A 329 10.36 38.38 3.21
C ARG A 329 9.81 37.06 2.65
N GLN A 330 8.79 37.13 1.79
CA GLN A 330 8.16 35.96 1.17
C GLN A 330 9.06 35.32 0.10
N MET A 331 9.77 36.12 -0.70
CA MET A 331 10.81 35.62 -1.61
C MET A 331 11.99 35.00 -0.85
N GLY A 332 12.44 35.62 0.24
CA GLY A 332 13.50 35.08 1.11
C GLY A 332 13.11 33.76 1.78
N GLN A 333 11.87 33.62 2.25
CA GLN A 333 11.35 32.39 2.84
C GLN A 333 11.23 31.25 1.82
N ARG A 334 10.75 31.52 0.60
CA ARG A 334 10.70 30.53 -0.49
C ARG A 334 12.10 30.06 -0.88
N ARG A 335 13.06 30.98 -0.94
CA ARG A 335 14.46 30.67 -1.24
C ARG A 335 15.11 29.85 -0.13
N TRP A 336 14.95 30.24 1.14
CA TRP A 336 15.40 29.46 2.29
C TRP A 336 14.81 28.05 2.28
N ALA A 337 13.50 27.91 2.04
CA ALA A 337 12.83 26.61 2.00
C ALA A 337 13.46 25.68 0.98
N ARG A 338 13.79 26.19 -0.22
CA ARG A 338 14.35 25.40 -1.32
C ARG A 338 15.86 25.13 -1.19
N GLU A 339 16.64 26.14 -0.79
CA GLU A 339 18.10 26.06 -0.76
C GLU A 339 18.66 25.48 0.55
N GLN A 340 17.93 25.59 1.67
CA GLN A 340 18.42 25.17 2.99
C GLN A 340 17.44 24.23 3.69
N GLY A 341 16.15 24.56 3.71
CA GLY A 341 15.13 23.81 4.44
C GLY A 341 14.95 22.38 3.92
N ILE A 342 14.76 22.19 2.60
CA ILE A 342 14.61 20.86 1.99
C ILE A 342 15.89 20.00 2.16
N PRO A 343 17.12 20.47 1.87
CA PRO A 343 18.32 19.69 2.12
C PRO A 343 18.51 19.28 3.59
N GLN A 344 18.32 20.20 4.53
CA GLN A 344 18.46 19.89 5.97
C GLN A 344 17.40 18.89 6.44
N LEU A 345 16.17 19.02 5.94
CA LEU A 345 15.10 18.07 6.20
C LEU A 345 15.47 16.66 5.73
N LEU A 346 16.02 16.51 4.52
CA LEU A 346 16.44 15.21 4.01
C LEU A 346 17.54 14.61 4.89
N ALA A 347 18.52 15.41 5.31
CA ALA A 347 19.58 14.96 6.21
C ALA A 347 19.02 14.46 7.57
N LEU A 348 18.02 15.14 8.14
CA LEU A 348 17.35 14.69 9.36
C LEU A 348 16.64 13.35 9.14
N ALA A 349 15.89 13.22 8.03
CA ALA A 349 15.20 11.98 7.68
C ALA A 349 16.17 10.81 7.44
N GLU A 350 17.33 11.06 6.81
CA GLU A 350 18.38 10.06 6.58
C GLU A 350 19.03 9.57 7.89
N ARG A 351 19.13 10.43 8.89
CA ARG A 351 19.61 10.09 10.25
C ARG A 351 18.56 9.42 11.13
N GLY A 352 17.33 9.25 10.63
CA GLY A 352 16.22 8.70 11.40
C GLY A 352 15.61 9.67 12.42
N GLN A 353 15.91 10.97 12.30
CA GLN A 353 15.33 12.03 13.15
C GLN A 353 13.98 12.48 12.55
N TRP A 354 13.02 11.56 12.51
CA TRP A 354 11.76 11.69 11.78
C TRP A 354 10.88 12.84 12.29
N ASP A 355 10.84 13.08 13.60
CA ASP A 355 10.05 14.17 14.16
C ASP A 355 10.65 15.53 13.85
N SER A 356 11.98 15.67 14.00
CA SER A 356 12.69 16.90 13.61
C SER A 356 12.53 17.19 12.12
N ALA A 357 12.65 16.16 11.27
CA ALA A 357 12.40 16.29 9.83
C ALA A 357 10.96 16.74 9.54
N TYR A 358 9.98 16.19 10.26
CA TYR A 358 8.57 16.58 10.16
C TYR A 358 8.33 18.03 10.62
N MET A 359 8.90 18.46 11.75
CA MET A 359 8.76 19.82 12.25
C MET A 359 9.35 20.83 11.27
N LEU A 360 10.52 20.52 10.68
CA LEU A 360 11.10 21.32 9.60
C LEU A 360 10.25 21.27 8.33
N ALA A 361 9.65 20.12 8.01
CA ALA A 361 8.76 19.97 6.85
C ALA A 361 7.58 20.93 6.91
N ARG A 362 6.98 21.13 8.09
CA ARG A 362 5.87 22.08 8.26
C ARG A 362 6.33 23.52 8.02
N GLN A 363 7.55 23.88 8.44
CA GLN A 363 8.11 25.21 8.19
C GLN A 363 8.41 25.42 6.71
N VAL A 364 9.01 24.43 6.05
CA VAL A 364 9.28 24.43 4.60
C VAL A 364 7.98 24.54 3.82
N GLU A 365 6.95 23.77 4.19
CA GLU A 365 5.63 23.81 3.56
C GLU A 365 4.93 25.15 3.78
N ALA A 366 4.99 25.73 4.98
CA ALA A 366 4.42 27.04 5.24
C ALA A 366 5.14 28.15 4.45
N ALA A 367 6.45 28.06 4.31
CA ALA A 367 7.27 29.01 3.55
C ALA A 367 7.07 28.89 2.03
N ASN A 368 6.80 27.69 1.50
CA ASN A 368 6.54 27.45 0.09
C ASN A 368 5.54 26.29 -0.16
N PRO A 369 4.22 26.50 0.02
CA PRO A 369 3.21 25.42 0.00
C PRO A 369 3.04 24.70 -1.34
N HIS A 370 3.52 25.31 -2.42
CA HIS A 370 3.43 24.81 -3.78
C HIS A 370 4.78 24.36 -4.35
N ASP A 371 5.83 24.24 -3.51
CA ASP A 371 7.14 23.79 -3.98
C ASP A 371 7.07 22.34 -4.49
N SER A 372 7.38 22.16 -5.78
CA SER A 372 7.33 20.86 -6.44
C SER A 372 8.35 19.86 -5.88
N LEU A 373 9.53 20.33 -5.48
CA LEU A 373 10.58 19.47 -4.91
C LEU A 373 10.18 18.99 -3.51
N PHE A 374 9.66 19.88 -2.67
CA PHE A 374 9.11 19.49 -1.37
C PHE A 374 7.99 18.45 -1.53
N ARG A 375 7.02 18.69 -2.43
CA ARG A 375 5.91 17.76 -2.69
C ARG A 375 6.38 16.38 -3.16
N ALA A 376 7.37 16.32 -4.05
CA ALA A 376 7.93 15.08 -4.57
C ALA A 376 8.72 14.29 -3.51
N LEU A 377 9.41 14.97 -2.61
CA LEU A 377 10.23 14.34 -1.56
C LEU A 377 9.45 13.98 -0.30
N ARG A 378 8.33 14.65 -0.04
CA ARG A 378 7.48 14.48 1.14
C ARG A 378 7.19 13.03 1.51
N PRO A 379 6.82 12.12 0.58
CA PRO A 379 6.54 10.72 0.90
C PRO A 379 7.72 9.96 1.56
N LYS A 380 8.95 10.48 1.50
CA LYS A 380 10.12 9.87 2.14
C LYS A 380 10.14 10.00 3.66
N PHE A 381 9.41 10.97 4.22
CA PHE A 381 9.47 11.34 5.65
C PHE A 381 8.13 11.72 6.27
N ALA A 382 7.12 12.08 5.47
CA ALA A 382 5.78 12.43 5.97
C ALA A 382 4.67 12.07 4.97
N ARG A 383 3.47 11.80 5.47
CA ARG A 383 2.29 11.47 4.66
C ARG A 383 1.15 12.43 4.94
N ARG A 384 0.37 12.74 3.91
CA ARG A 384 -0.92 13.45 4.07
C ARG A 384 -1.99 12.41 4.33
N VAL A 385 -2.79 12.61 5.35
CA VAL A 385 -3.94 11.77 5.69
C VAL A 385 -5.17 12.62 5.91
N SER A 386 -6.35 12.04 5.76
CA SER A 386 -7.59 12.66 6.18
C SER A 386 -7.93 12.22 7.60
N LEU A 387 -8.28 13.16 8.48
CA LEU A 387 -8.75 12.89 9.85
C LEU A 387 -10.16 13.41 10.00
N HIS A 388 -11.12 12.48 10.01
CA HIS A 388 -12.53 12.78 10.20
C HIS A 388 -13.02 12.21 11.53
N THR A 389 -14.00 12.86 12.16
CA THR A 389 -14.67 12.32 13.34
C THR A 389 -16.17 12.30 13.13
N ASN A 390 -16.86 11.39 13.81
CA ASN A 390 -18.31 11.40 13.91
C ASN A 390 -18.74 11.59 15.37
N PRO A 391 -19.33 12.73 15.75
CA PRO A 391 -19.66 13.87 14.88
C PRO A 391 -18.42 14.74 14.55
N PRO A 392 -18.50 15.60 13.52
CA PRO A 392 -17.40 16.50 13.17
C PRO A 392 -17.20 17.61 14.22
N GLY A 393 -16.10 18.37 14.08
CA GLY A 393 -15.78 19.54 14.90
C GLY A 393 -14.91 19.26 16.12
N ALA A 394 -14.22 18.11 16.17
CA ALA A 394 -13.30 17.77 17.25
C ALA A 394 -11.93 18.38 17.00
N THR A 395 -11.31 18.92 18.05
CA THR A 395 -9.93 19.43 18.01
C THR A 395 -8.97 18.25 18.03
N VAL A 396 -8.03 18.23 17.07
CA VAL A 396 -6.99 17.20 16.98
C VAL A 396 -5.66 17.79 17.39
N TRP A 397 -5.00 17.13 18.34
CA TRP A 397 -3.66 17.42 18.81
C TRP A 397 -2.72 16.30 18.44
N ARG A 398 -1.43 16.60 18.32
CA ARG A 398 -0.37 15.66 17.98
C ARG A 398 0.88 15.91 18.77
N LYS A 399 1.58 14.84 19.15
CA LYS A 399 2.97 14.88 19.62
C LYS A 399 3.72 13.63 19.14
N GLU A 400 5.04 13.63 19.31
CA GLU A 400 5.86 12.45 19.03
C GLU A 400 5.61 11.37 20.08
N TYR A 401 5.48 10.11 19.65
CA TYR A 401 5.29 8.99 20.56
C TYR A 401 6.48 8.83 21.52
N ALA A 402 7.70 8.86 20.99
CA ALA A 402 8.94 8.68 21.74
C ALA A 402 9.28 9.85 22.68
N ALA A 403 8.61 11.00 22.54
CA ALA A 403 8.77 12.16 23.41
C ALA A 403 7.44 12.49 24.13
N PRO A 404 6.97 11.64 25.06
CA PRO A 404 5.66 11.81 25.68
C PRO A 404 5.54 13.08 26.53
N ASP A 405 6.66 13.65 26.97
CA ASP A 405 6.70 14.90 27.73
C ASP A 405 6.70 16.15 26.83
N SER A 406 6.74 15.98 25.50
CA SER A 406 6.65 17.11 24.57
C SER A 406 5.27 17.75 24.54
N ALA A 407 5.25 19.04 24.22
CA ALA A 407 4.02 19.81 24.15
C ALA A 407 3.10 19.29 23.03
N TRP A 408 1.81 19.24 23.32
CA TRP A 408 0.79 18.94 22.32
C TRP A 408 0.70 20.06 21.28
N MET A 409 0.71 19.67 20.01
CA MET A 409 0.63 20.57 18.89
C MET A 409 -0.74 20.44 18.21
N SER A 410 -1.46 21.55 18.02
CA SER A 410 -2.75 21.52 17.34
C SER A 410 -2.59 21.25 15.85
N LEU A 411 -3.39 20.32 15.33
CA LEU A 411 -3.55 20.02 13.91
C LEU A 411 -4.79 20.70 13.29
N GLY A 412 -5.73 21.18 14.11
CA GLY A 412 -6.96 21.82 13.68
C GLY A 412 -8.22 21.13 14.22
N LYS A 413 -9.37 21.41 13.60
CA LYS A 413 -10.66 20.78 13.92
C LYS A 413 -11.15 19.91 12.77
N THR A 414 -11.73 18.75 13.07
CA THR A 414 -12.28 17.84 12.07
C THR A 414 -13.53 18.40 11.36
N PRO A 415 -13.78 18.05 10.09
CA PRO A 415 -12.96 17.19 9.24
C PRO A 415 -11.66 17.89 8.79
N LEU A 416 -10.55 17.16 8.85
CA LEU A 416 -9.25 17.58 8.31
C LEU A 416 -8.96 16.75 7.07
N ASP A 417 -9.29 17.24 5.88
CA ASP A 417 -9.18 16.46 4.64
C ASP A 417 -7.74 16.18 4.23
N SER A 418 -6.79 16.99 4.72
CA SER A 418 -5.38 16.85 4.37
C SER A 418 -4.47 17.38 5.47
N VAL A 419 -4.05 16.51 6.38
CA VAL A 419 -3.07 16.84 7.42
C VAL A 419 -1.77 16.06 7.23
N LEU A 420 -0.66 16.75 7.42
CA LEU A 420 0.66 16.15 7.34
C LEU A 420 1.01 15.45 8.67
N LEU A 421 1.40 14.19 8.60
CA LEU A 421 1.91 13.39 9.73
C LEU A 421 3.27 12.78 9.40
N SER A 422 4.13 12.62 10.41
CA SER A 422 5.46 12.03 10.26
C SER A 422 5.39 10.53 9.97
N LEU A 423 6.34 10.00 9.21
CA LEU A 423 6.48 8.56 8.95
C LEU A 423 7.62 7.95 9.80
N SER A 424 7.57 6.63 9.97
CA SER A 424 8.54 5.83 10.73
C SER A 424 8.84 4.51 10.01
N GLY A 425 9.82 3.75 10.50
CA GLY A 425 10.18 2.42 9.96
C GLY A 425 10.58 2.44 8.48
N GLY A 426 11.36 3.44 8.06
CA GLY A 426 11.78 3.56 6.66
C GLY A 426 10.72 4.18 5.73
N GLY A 427 9.80 4.98 6.25
CA GLY A 427 8.81 5.73 5.46
C GLY A 427 7.46 5.02 5.27
N THR A 428 7.16 4.01 6.09
CA THR A 428 5.99 3.13 5.87
C THR A 428 4.90 3.33 6.92
N TYR A 429 5.26 3.59 8.18
CA TYR A 429 4.31 3.55 9.31
C TYR A 429 4.06 4.92 9.95
N LEU A 430 2.86 5.15 10.47
CA LEU A 430 2.47 6.39 11.18
C LEU A 430 2.69 6.33 12.70
N ASN A 431 3.33 5.27 13.20
CA ASN A 431 3.38 4.93 14.62
C ASN A 431 4.19 5.91 15.48
N ALA A 432 4.98 6.78 14.83
CA ALA A 432 5.65 7.91 15.51
C ALA A 432 4.69 9.02 15.99
N ASN A 433 3.41 9.01 15.58
CA ASN A 433 2.45 10.05 15.93
C ASN A 433 1.48 9.55 17.01
N ARG A 434 1.43 10.25 18.14
CA ARG A 434 0.36 10.13 19.14
C ARG A 434 -0.61 11.29 18.94
N LEU A 435 -1.88 10.97 18.68
CA LEU A 435 -2.93 11.97 18.53
C LEU A 435 -3.81 12.00 19.77
N ARG A 436 -4.31 13.19 20.10
CA ARG A 436 -5.35 13.40 21.10
C ARG A 436 -6.50 14.15 20.46
N ILE A 437 -7.71 13.60 20.56
CA ILE A 437 -8.91 14.13 19.91
C ILE A 437 -9.90 14.54 20.99
N GLU A 438 -10.32 15.81 20.96
CA GLU A 438 -11.13 16.43 22.00
C GLU A 438 -12.34 17.14 21.40
N ARG A 439 -13.52 16.91 21.97
CA ARG A 439 -14.73 17.64 21.61
C ARG A 439 -15.61 17.84 22.85
N PRO A 440 -16.10 19.05 23.14
CA PRO A 440 -16.94 19.28 24.31
C PRO A 440 -18.16 18.34 24.37
N GLY A 441 -18.35 17.67 25.51
CA GLY A 441 -19.42 16.68 25.73
C GLY A 441 -19.13 15.28 25.16
N TYR A 442 -17.92 15.05 24.66
CA TYR A 442 -17.44 13.77 24.13
C TYR A 442 -16.11 13.41 24.77
N ARG A 443 -15.89 12.11 24.84
CA ARG A 443 -14.70 11.54 25.46
C ARG A 443 -13.44 11.91 24.70
N THR A 444 -12.42 12.33 25.44
CA THR A 444 -11.07 12.51 24.87
C THR A 444 -10.50 11.16 24.45
N LEU A 445 -10.13 11.04 23.18
CA LEU A 445 -9.46 9.86 22.64
C LEU A 445 -7.96 10.13 22.50
N GLU A 446 -7.15 9.14 22.88
CA GLU A 446 -5.75 9.10 22.53
C GLU A 446 -5.47 7.87 21.67
N LEU A 447 -4.81 8.09 20.55
CA LEU A 447 -4.68 7.09 19.49
C LEU A 447 -3.26 7.12 18.90
N VAL A 448 -2.81 6.00 18.33
CA VAL A 448 -1.46 5.86 17.74
C VAL A 448 -1.50 5.03 16.46
N GLY A 449 -0.80 5.48 15.41
CA GLY A 449 -0.56 4.67 14.22
C GLY A 449 -1.77 4.44 13.31
N MET A 450 -2.18 3.17 13.15
CA MET A 450 -3.14 2.67 12.14
C MET A 450 -4.57 3.26 12.17
N PRO A 451 -5.20 3.55 13.34
CA PRO A 451 -6.62 3.93 13.40
C PRO A 451 -7.00 5.25 12.70
N PHE A 452 -6.02 6.00 12.19
CA PHE A 452 -6.21 7.27 11.50
C PHE A 452 -6.20 7.18 9.98
N ARG A 453 -5.95 5.99 9.42
CA ARG A 453 -5.80 5.86 7.97
C ARG A 453 -7.18 5.86 7.32
N ASP A 454 -7.59 7.03 6.82
CA ASP A 454 -8.73 7.22 5.94
C ASP A 454 -10.04 6.68 6.56
N SER A 455 -10.17 6.86 7.88
CA SER A 455 -11.27 6.35 8.70
C SER A 455 -11.99 7.49 9.42
N VAL A 456 -13.31 7.36 9.56
CA VAL A 456 -14.11 8.28 10.38
C VAL A 456 -14.08 7.79 11.82
N ILE A 457 -13.46 8.56 12.71
CA ILE A 457 -13.26 8.19 14.12
C ILE A 457 -14.56 8.46 14.90
N PRO A 458 -15.24 7.43 15.42
CA PRO A 458 -16.45 7.62 16.22
C PRO A 458 -16.09 8.27 17.56
N LEU A 459 -16.84 9.27 17.96
CA LEU A 459 -16.72 9.93 19.27
C LEU A 459 -17.90 9.56 20.14
N ASP A 460 -17.59 8.93 21.27
CA ASP A 460 -18.57 8.61 22.30
C ASP A 460 -18.82 9.82 23.21
N ARG A 461 -20.08 10.00 23.64
CA ARG A 461 -20.38 11.00 24.69
C ARG A 461 -19.72 10.60 26.00
N ASP A 462 -19.35 11.58 26.83
CA ASP A 462 -18.66 11.34 28.11
C ASP A 462 -19.42 10.37 29.04
N THR A 463 -20.75 10.32 28.92
CA THR A 463 -21.63 9.47 29.74
C THR A 463 -22.00 8.15 29.07
N ALA A 464 -21.64 7.93 27.80
CA ALA A 464 -22.11 6.78 27.03
C ALA A 464 -21.39 5.49 27.39
N LEU A 465 -20.12 5.56 27.82
CA LEU A 465 -19.27 4.41 28.08
C LEU A 465 -18.66 4.47 29.49
N PRO A 466 -18.35 3.32 30.12
CA PRO A 466 -17.63 3.30 31.39
C PRO A 466 -16.29 4.06 31.32
N PRO A 467 -15.98 4.95 32.29
CA PRO A 467 -14.79 5.81 32.25
C PRO A 467 -13.46 5.05 32.32
N GLU A 468 -13.49 3.80 32.78
CA GLU A 468 -12.34 2.91 32.87
C GLU A 468 -12.04 2.14 31.57
N MET A 469 -12.95 2.12 30.59
CA MET A 469 -12.78 1.34 29.34
C MET A 469 -12.67 2.22 28.11
N VAL A 470 -11.90 1.82 27.11
CA VAL A 470 -11.82 2.48 25.79
C VAL A 470 -12.51 1.64 24.73
N ARG A 471 -13.11 2.30 23.71
CA ARG A 471 -13.67 1.61 22.54
C ARG A 471 -12.54 1.20 21.60
N ILE A 472 -12.53 -0.07 21.22
CA ILE A 472 -11.69 -0.62 20.18
C ILE A 472 -12.57 -0.88 18.96
N ALA A 473 -12.13 -0.41 17.80
CA ALA A 473 -12.85 -0.64 16.55
C ALA A 473 -12.83 -2.14 16.20
N GLY A 474 -13.98 -2.66 15.77
CA GLY A 474 -14.09 -4.01 15.25
C GLY A 474 -13.56 -4.14 13.82
N GLY A 475 -13.92 -5.24 13.15
CA GLY A 475 -13.50 -5.56 11.79
C GLY A 475 -13.08 -7.02 11.65
N ALA A 476 -12.38 -7.34 10.55
CA ALA A 476 -11.71 -8.63 10.40
C ALA A 476 -10.42 -8.61 11.23
N LEU A 477 -10.48 -9.15 12.45
CA LEU A 477 -9.35 -9.15 13.37
C LEU A 477 -8.44 -10.34 13.09
N GLU A 478 -7.16 -10.06 12.87
CA GLU A 478 -6.11 -11.06 12.63
C GLU A 478 -5.40 -11.40 13.95
N VAL A 479 -4.86 -12.61 14.04
CA VAL A 479 -3.94 -13.02 15.11
C VAL A 479 -2.53 -12.95 14.55
N ILE A 480 -1.83 -11.87 14.83
CA ILE A 480 -0.48 -11.63 14.31
C ILE A 480 0.53 -12.05 15.37
N TYR A 481 0.81 -13.35 15.37
CA TYR A 481 1.88 -13.97 16.14
C TYR A 481 2.56 -15.06 15.31
N PRO A 482 3.88 -15.25 15.47
CA PRO A 482 4.59 -16.31 14.77
C PRO A 482 4.05 -17.70 15.10
N GLY A 483 3.68 -18.46 14.08
CA GLY A 483 3.05 -19.77 14.17
C GLY A 483 1.52 -19.76 14.20
N PHE A 484 0.89 -18.62 13.85
CA PHE A 484 -0.57 -18.48 13.72
C PHE A 484 -0.99 -18.03 12.31
N GLU A 485 -0.09 -18.09 11.35
CA GLU A 485 -0.31 -17.62 9.98
C GLU A 485 -1.43 -18.41 9.27
N HIS A 486 -1.69 -19.65 9.69
CA HIS A 486 -2.82 -20.47 9.23
C HIS A 486 -4.18 -20.05 9.82
N VAL A 487 -4.20 -19.21 10.87
CA VAL A 487 -5.43 -18.79 11.54
C VAL A 487 -6.12 -17.70 10.71
N LYS A 488 -7.36 -17.98 10.31
CA LYS A 488 -8.14 -17.04 9.50
C LYS A 488 -8.59 -15.84 10.35
N PRO A 489 -8.65 -14.63 9.76
CA PRO A 489 -9.20 -13.47 10.43
C PRO A 489 -10.66 -13.69 10.86
N VAL A 490 -11.03 -13.24 12.06
CA VAL A 490 -12.41 -13.35 12.58
C VAL A 490 -13.07 -11.97 12.57
N ARG A 491 -14.25 -11.86 11.97
CA ARG A 491 -14.99 -10.59 11.92
C ARG A 491 -15.75 -10.35 13.22
N LEU A 492 -15.39 -9.31 13.96
CA LEU A 492 -15.98 -8.93 15.25
C LEU A 492 -16.50 -7.49 15.22
N GLY A 493 -17.51 -7.18 16.04
CA GLY A 493 -18.01 -5.82 16.24
C GLY A 493 -17.06 -4.96 17.07
N ASP A 494 -17.44 -3.69 17.26
CA ASP A 494 -16.76 -2.81 18.22
C ASP A 494 -16.93 -3.36 19.65
N TYR A 495 -15.86 -3.29 20.43
CA TYR A 495 -15.85 -3.74 21.81
C TYR A 495 -15.16 -2.71 22.70
N LEU A 496 -15.47 -2.76 23.99
CA LEU A 496 -14.76 -1.99 25.00
C LEU A 496 -13.66 -2.85 25.61
N MET A 497 -12.53 -2.25 25.93
CA MET A 497 -11.45 -2.88 26.69
C MET A 497 -11.06 -1.97 27.84
N ASP A 498 -10.75 -2.53 29.01
CA ASP A 498 -10.22 -1.75 30.12
C ASP A 498 -8.97 -0.97 29.67
N ARG A 499 -8.93 0.32 30.01
CA ARG A 499 -7.82 1.22 29.68
C ARG A 499 -6.51 0.76 30.33
N PHE A 500 -6.63 0.19 31.53
CA PHE A 500 -5.54 -0.31 32.35
C PHE A 500 -5.79 -1.76 32.78
N GLU A 501 -4.76 -2.41 33.29
CA GLU A 501 -4.88 -3.71 33.95
C GLU A 501 -5.79 -3.61 35.19
N VAL A 502 -6.46 -4.70 35.55
CA VAL A 502 -7.28 -4.77 36.78
C VAL A 502 -6.38 -4.55 37.99
N THR A 503 -6.75 -3.60 38.85
CA THR A 503 -5.97 -3.25 40.04
C THR A 503 -6.23 -4.16 41.24
N ASN A 504 -5.30 -4.21 42.18
CA ASN A 504 -5.49 -4.90 43.47
C ASN A 504 -6.76 -4.42 44.19
N ARG A 505 -7.03 -3.10 44.20
CA ARG A 505 -8.25 -2.53 44.79
C ARG A 505 -9.52 -3.08 44.15
N GLU A 506 -9.53 -3.26 42.83
CA GLU A 506 -10.69 -3.78 42.13
C GLU A 506 -10.90 -5.26 42.43
N PHE A 507 -9.82 -6.06 42.38
CA PHE A 507 -9.89 -7.47 42.71
C PHE A 507 -10.25 -7.70 44.18
N LYS A 508 -9.82 -6.82 45.08
CA LYS A 508 -10.18 -6.88 46.50
C LYS A 508 -11.68 -6.80 46.74
N ARG A 509 -12.41 -5.99 45.96
CA ARG A 509 -13.88 -5.95 46.02
C ARG A 509 -14.52 -7.30 45.70
N PHE A 510 -13.93 -8.08 44.79
CA PHE A 510 -14.38 -9.45 44.51
C PHE A 510 -14.13 -10.39 45.70
N VAL A 511 -12.95 -10.30 46.33
CA VAL A 511 -12.62 -11.10 47.53
C VAL A 511 -13.57 -10.76 48.69
N ASP A 512 -13.76 -9.48 48.96
CA ASP A 512 -14.62 -8.97 50.05
C ASP A 512 -16.09 -9.29 49.84
N ALA A 513 -16.56 -9.27 48.58
CA ALA A 513 -17.89 -9.74 48.20
C ALA A 513 -18.05 -11.27 48.28
N GLY A 514 -17.04 -11.99 48.79
CA GLY A 514 -17.07 -13.44 48.94
C GLY A 514 -16.93 -14.21 47.64
N GLY A 515 -16.23 -13.67 46.64
CA GLY A 515 -16.08 -14.26 45.30
C GLY A 515 -15.68 -15.75 45.28
N TYR A 516 -14.79 -16.16 46.19
CA TYR A 516 -14.36 -17.56 46.35
C TYR A 516 -15.41 -18.48 47.01
N ARG A 517 -16.47 -17.92 47.59
CA ARG A 517 -17.59 -18.67 48.20
C ARG A 517 -18.81 -18.74 47.29
N ARG A 518 -18.86 -17.91 46.25
CA ARG A 518 -19.99 -17.74 45.34
C ARG A 518 -19.85 -18.63 44.11
N ARG A 519 -20.37 -19.85 44.18
CA ARG A 519 -20.25 -20.86 43.10
C ARG A 519 -20.79 -20.39 41.76
N GLU A 520 -21.80 -19.53 41.77
CA GLU A 520 -22.43 -18.99 40.56
C GLU A 520 -21.49 -18.11 39.71
N LEU A 521 -20.33 -17.70 40.24
CA LEU A 521 -19.34 -16.92 39.50
C LEU A 521 -18.37 -17.78 38.68
N TRP A 522 -18.43 -19.11 38.79
CA TRP A 522 -17.37 -20.01 38.30
C TRP A 522 -17.93 -21.01 37.30
N ASP A 523 -17.98 -20.59 36.03
CA ASP A 523 -18.69 -21.32 34.96
C ASP A 523 -17.92 -22.48 34.34
N TYR A 524 -16.63 -22.61 34.65
CA TYR A 524 -15.76 -23.57 33.99
C TYR A 524 -15.42 -24.75 34.90
N PRO A 525 -15.39 -25.99 34.36
CA PRO A 525 -14.89 -27.13 35.12
C PRO A 525 -13.41 -26.93 35.46
N PHE A 526 -13.05 -27.24 36.71
CA PHE A 526 -11.67 -27.19 37.17
C PHE A 526 -10.92 -28.42 36.70
N VAL A 527 -9.88 -28.24 35.88
CA VAL A 527 -9.07 -29.31 35.32
C VAL A 527 -7.65 -29.18 35.84
N ASN A 528 -7.14 -30.24 36.46
CA ASN A 528 -5.75 -30.34 36.91
C ASN A 528 -5.17 -31.65 36.37
N ASP A 529 -4.04 -31.59 35.67
CA ASP A 529 -3.38 -32.74 35.03
C ASP A 529 -4.34 -33.59 34.19
N GLY A 530 -5.19 -32.92 33.41
CA GLY A 530 -6.17 -33.55 32.52
C GLY A 530 -7.40 -34.16 33.22
N ARG A 531 -7.54 -34.03 34.54
CA ARG A 531 -8.69 -34.54 35.30
C ARG A 531 -9.53 -33.41 35.89
N VAL A 532 -10.85 -33.56 35.80
CA VAL A 532 -11.78 -32.64 36.47
C VAL A 532 -11.68 -32.86 37.99
N ILE A 533 -11.47 -31.79 38.75
CA ILE A 533 -11.36 -31.83 40.22
C ILE A 533 -12.57 -31.18 40.91
N PRO A 534 -12.94 -31.62 42.13
CA PRO A 534 -14.06 -31.03 42.86
C PRO A 534 -13.81 -29.57 43.27
N TRP A 535 -14.90 -28.81 43.40
CA TRP A 535 -14.92 -27.41 43.86
C TRP A 535 -14.01 -27.13 45.05
N ALA A 536 -14.14 -27.91 46.13
CA ALA A 536 -13.40 -27.70 47.36
C ALA A 536 -11.89 -27.86 47.15
N GLN A 537 -11.48 -28.81 46.31
CA GLN A 537 -10.08 -29.02 45.96
C GLN A 537 -9.54 -27.87 45.10
N ALA A 538 -10.36 -27.36 44.16
CA ALA A 538 -9.99 -26.19 43.36
C ALA A 538 -9.82 -24.94 44.22
N MET A 539 -10.77 -24.62 45.10
CA MET A 539 -10.67 -23.48 46.01
C MET A 539 -9.47 -23.60 46.96
N GLY A 540 -9.16 -24.80 47.45
CA GLY A 540 -7.97 -25.06 48.27
C GLY A 540 -6.64 -24.82 47.53
N ARG A 541 -6.66 -24.74 46.20
CA ARG A 541 -5.49 -24.37 45.38
C ARG A 541 -5.41 -22.88 45.10
N MET A 542 -6.48 -22.11 45.30
CA MET A 542 -6.56 -20.67 45.00
C MET A 542 -6.54 -19.86 46.29
N ILE A 543 -5.45 -20.05 47.03
CA ILE A 543 -5.16 -19.42 48.32
C ILE A 543 -3.89 -18.56 48.24
N ASP A 544 -3.85 -17.54 49.08
CA ASP A 544 -2.73 -16.63 49.30
C ASP A 544 -1.59 -17.31 50.09
N ARG A 545 -0.52 -16.56 50.39
CA ARG A 545 0.66 -17.10 51.11
C ARG A 545 0.37 -17.57 52.53
N THR A 546 -0.74 -17.14 53.11
CA THR A 546 -1.19 -17.47 54.47
C THR A 546 -2.27 -18.55 54.50
N GLY A 547 -2.65 -19.07 53.32
CA GLY A 547 -3.68 -20.09 53.18
C GLY A 547 -5.11 -19.56 53.15
N ARG A 548 -5.32 -18.25 53.00
CA ARG A 548 -6.66 -17.65 52.85
C ARG A 548 -7.03 -17.50 51.38
N PRO A 549 -8.33 -17.46 51.01
CA PRO A 549 -8.72 -17.23 49.61
C PRO A 549 -8.20 -15.88 49.08
N GLY A 550 -7.50 -15.90 47.95
CA GLY A 550 -6.93 -14.69 47.35
C GLY A 550 -5.77 -14.97 46.38
N PRO A 551 -5.29 -13.94 45.67
CA PRO A 551 -4.11 -14.04 44.79
C PRO A 551 -2.87 -14.58 45.52
N SER A 552 -2.01 -15.30 44.80
CA SER A 552 -0.80 -15.93 45.36
C SER A 552 0.25 -14.93 45.86
N THR A 553 0.14 -13.67 45.47
CA THR A 553 1.03 -12.57 45.87
C THR A 553 0.60 -11.87 47.16
N TRP A 554 -0.59 -12.19 47.67
CA TRP A 554 -1.20 -11.56 48.85
C TRP A 554 -0.90 -12.31 50.14
N GLU A 555 -1.16 -11.64 51.27
CA GLU A 555 -0.99 -12.18 52.62
C GLU A 555 -2.21 -11.80 53.47
N ALA A 556 -2.73 -12.77 54.24
CA ALA A 556 -3.87 -12.59 55.13
C ALA A 556 -5.16 -12.08 54.44
N GLY A 557 -5.34 -12.38 53.16
CA GLY A 557 -6.46 -11.93 52.33
C GLY A 557 -6.29 -10.50 51.80
N GLU A 558 -5.09 -9.91 51.94
CA GLU A 558 -4.80 -8.52 51.60
C GLU A 558 -3.58 -8.37 50.68
N TYR A 559 -3.62 -7.34 49.83
CA TYR A 559 -2.44 -6.89 49.09
C TYR A 559 -1.52 -6.06 50.00
N ARG A 560 -0.26 -5.88 49.59
CA ARG A 560 0.69 -5.06 50.33
C ARG A 560 0.24 -3.58 50.34
N ALA A 561 0.29 -2.95 51.52
CA ALA A 561 -0.06 -1.53 51.67
C ALA A 561 0.70 -0.63 50.67
N GLY A 562 -0.02 0.31 50.03
CA GLY A 562 0.51 1.19 48.99
C GLY A 562 0.43 0.62 47.57
N GLN A 563 -0.10 -0.60 47.39
CA GLN A 563 -0.24 -1.26 46.08
C GLN A 563 -1.68 -1.29 45.56
N GLU A 564 -2.55 -0.40 46.04
CA GLU A 564 -3.98 -0.34 45.72
C GLU A 564 -4.19 -0.20 44.20
N ASN A 565 -3.35 0.62 43.56
CA ASN A 565 -3.40 0.94 42.13
C ASN A 565 -2.40 0.13 41.28
N HIS A 566 -1.66 -0.81 41.88
CA HIS A 566 -0.87 -1.77 41.11
C HIS A 566 -1.82 -2.80 40.48
N PRO A 567 -1.47 -3.39 39.32
CA PRO A 567 -2.23 -4.51 38.78
C PRO A 567 -2.26 -5.66 39.77
N VAL A 568 -3.39 -6.36 39.84
CA VAL A 568 -3.47 -7.64 40.54
C VAL A 568 -2.58 -8.65 39.82
N ALA A 569 -1.81 -9.41 40.61
CA ALA A 569 -0.87 -10.38 40.08
C ALA A 569 -0.90 -11.69 40.88
N GLY A 570 -0.47 -12.79 40.28
CA GLY A 570 -0.53 -14.11 40.93
C GLY A 570 -1.94 -14.71 40.92
N VAL A 571 -2.72 -14.42 39.89
CA VAL A 571 -4.07 -14.98 39.71
C VAL A 571 -4.08 -16.05 38.63
N SER A 572 -4.89 -17.08 38.85
CA SER A 572 -5.14 -18.15 37.89
C SER A 572 -6.12 -17.71 36.81
N TRP A 573 -6.20 -18.47 35.72
CA TRP A 573 -7.20 -18.23 34.68
C TRP A 573 -8.63 -18.38 35.24
N TYR A 574 -8.85 -19.31 36.16
CA TYR A 574 -10.17 -19.50 36.79
C TYR A 574 -10.57 -18.31 37.65
N GLU A 575 -9.65 -17.77 38.46
CA GLU A 575 -9.87 -16.54 39.22
C GLU A 575 -10.15 -15.36 38.30
N ALA A 576 -9.40 -15.24 37.20
CA ALA A 576 -9.59 -14.19 36.21
C ALA A 576 -10.97 -14.27 35.54
N ALA A 577 -11.41 -15.48 35.17
CA ALA A 577 -12.74 -15.71 34.59
C ALA A 577 -13.87 -15.42 35.58
N ALA A 578 -13.73 -15.84 36.84
CA ALA A 578 -14.71 -15.56 37.89
C ALA A 578 -14.79 -14.06 38.21
N PHE A 579 -13.65 -13.38 38.25
CA PHE A 579 -13.59 -11.93 38.40
C PHE A 579 -14.25 -11.21 37.21
N ALA A 580 -13.98 -11.65 35.98
CA ALA A 580 -14.60 -11.09 34.78
C ALA A 580 -16.14 -11.13 34.87
N LYS A 581 -16.68 -12.29 35.28
CA LYS A 581 -18.13 -12.45 35.50
C LYS A 581 -18.64 -11.55 36.61
N PHE A 582 -17.94 -11.48 37.74
CA PHE A 582 -18.28 -10.57 38.85
C PHE A 582 -18.34 -9.10 38.40
N ALA A 583 -17.41 -8.69 37.55
CA ALA A 583 -17.34 -7.34 36.98
C ALA A 583 -18.38 -7.07 35.88
N GLY A 584 -19.16 -8.08 35.45
CA GLY A 584 -20.08 -7.97 34.31
C GLY A 584 -19.37 -7.74 32.98
N LYS A 585 -18.17 -8.32 32.84
CA LYS A 585 -17.25 -8.21 31.71
C LYS A 585 -16.80 -9.61 31.26
N SER A 586 -15.85 -9.70 30.33
CA SER A 586 -15.26 -10.96 29.86
C SER A 586 -13.75 -10.84 29.75
N LEU A 587 -13.03 -11.97 29.82
CA LEU A 587 -11.62 -12.00 29.39
C LEU A 587 -11.58 -11.75 27.87
N PRO A 588 -10.53 -11.08 27.35
CA PRO A 588 -10.35 -10.94 25.91
C PRO A 588 -10.13 -12.30 25.25
N THR A 589 -10.50 -12.42 23.97
CA THR A 589 -9.91 -13.45 23.12
C THR A 589 -8.54 -12.99 22.64
N VAL A 590 -7.70 -13.91 22.14
CA VAL A 590 -6.39 -13.57 21.56
C VAL A 590 -6.53 -12.55 20.43
N ALA A 591 -7.57 -12.65 19.60
CA ALA A 591 -7.85 -11.70 18.52
C ALA A 591 -8.19 -10.29 19.07
N HIS A 592 -9.02 -10.20 20.12
CA HIS A 592 -9.29 -8.92 20.79
C HIS A 592 -7.99 -8.31 21.35
N TRP A 593 -7.23 -9.13 22.10
CA TRP A 593 -6.01 -8.68 22.76
C TRP A 593 -4.95 -8.21 21.74
N ASN A 594 -4.65 -9.02 20.73
CA ASN A 594 -3.63 -8.73 19.72
C ASN A 594 -3.97 -7.47 18.91
N HIS A 595 -5.24 -7.30 18.53
CA HIS A 595 -5.70 -6.10 17.83
C HIS A 595 -5.56 -4.85 18.70
N ALA A 596 -6.03 -4.90 19.95
CA ALA A 596 -5.94 -3.78 20.87
C ALA A 596 -4.49 -3.44 21.23
N ALA A 597 -3.63 -4.44 21.48
CA ALA A 597 -2.21 -4.26 21.78
C ALA A 597 -1.43 -3.67 20.60
N SER A 598 -1.80 -4.03 19.37
CA SER A 598 -1.13 -3.63 18.15
C SER A 598 0.37 -3.94 18.18
N VAL A 599 0.72 -5.24 18.23
CA VAL A 599 2.10 -5.76 18.35
C VAL A 599 3.09 -5.23 17.29
N TYR A 600 2.59 -4.74 16.16
CA TYR A 600 3.36 -3.95 15.16
C TYR A 600 4.08 -2.73 15.75
N ASN A 601 3.61 -2.20 16.89
CA ASN A 601 4.18 -1.05 17.58
C ASN A 601 5.20 -1.45 18.65
N SER A 602 5.67 -2.70 18.68
CA SER A 602 6.55 -3.23 19.72
C SER A 602 7.82 -2.39 19.95
N ALA A 603 8.47 -1.87 18.91
CA ALA A 603 9.65 -1.00 19.06
C ALA A 603 9.38 0.33 19.80
N TRP A 604 8.12 0.72 19.98
CA TRP A 604 7.73 1.93 20.71
C TRP A 604 7.10 1.59 22.07
N VAL A 605 6.29 0.53 22.11
CA VAL A 605 5.60 0.09 23.32
C VAL A 605 6.57 -0.57 24.31
N VAL A 606 7.37 -1.53 23.85
CA VAL A 606 8.25 -2.34 24.72
C VAL A 606 9.29 -1.49 25.47
N PRO A 607 10.00 -0.52 24.84
CA PRO A 607 10.94 0.33 25.58
C PRO A 607 10.26 1.32 26.54
N ALA A 608 8.97 1.58 26.36
CA ALA A 608 8.18 2.49 27.19
C ALA A 608 7.44 1.78 28.35
N SER A 609 7.69 0.48 28.51
CA SER A 609 7.00 -0.45 29.41
C SER A 609 7.88 -0.89 30.60
N ASN A 610 7.29 -1.59 31.57
CA ASN A 610 7.93 -1.99 32.82
C ASN A 610 8.73 -3.30 32.75
N PHE A 611 9.19 -3.72 31.56
CA PHE A 611 10.08 -4.87 31.43
C PHE A 611 11.39 -4.67 32.20
N ALA A 612 11.97 -5.75 32.72
CA ALA A 612 13.15 -5.74 33.59
C ALA A 612 13.00 -4.86 34.86
N GLY A 613 11.76 -4.65 35.31
CA GLY A 613 11.45 -3.96 36.56
C GLY A 613 11.83 -4.77 37.80
N GLN A 614 11.62 -4.20 39.00
CA GLN A 614 11.77 -4.91 40.28
C GLN A 614 10.44 -5.43 40.85
N GLY A 615 9.34 -5.20 40.15
CA GLY A 615 7.98 -5.46 40.59
C GLY A 615 6.97 -4.77 39.67
N THR A 616 5.69 -4.98 39.95
CA THR A 616 4.64 -4.22 39.27
C THR A 616 4.73 -2.74 39.66
N VAL A 617 4.28 -1.86 38.76
CA VAL A 617 4.11 -0.43 39.01
C VAL A 617 2.63 -0.07 38.99
N PRO A 618 2.21 1.06 39.61
CA PRO A 618 0.83 1.51 39.51
C PRO A 618 0.41 1.66 38.04
N VAL A 619 -0.81 1.25 37.72
CA VAL A 619 -1.30 1.36 36.34
C VAL A 619 -1.29 2.81 35.86
N GLY A 620 -0.96 3.02 34.59
CA GLY A 620 -0.83 4.32 33.94
C GLY A 620 0.47 5.07 34.24
N THR A 621 1.40 4.47 34.99
CA THR A 621 2.72 5.07 35.22
C THR A 621 3.68 4.84 34.06
N THR A 622 3.51 3.75 33.30
CA THR A 622 4.33 3.53 32.10
C THR A 622 3.90 4.43 30.96
N ARG A 623 4.80 4.63 30.00
CA ARG A 623 4.59 5.57 28.88
C ARG A 623 4.00 4.87 27.65
N GLY A 624 3.95 3.54 27.66
CA GLY A 624 3.46 2.70 26.58
C GLY A 624 1.95 2.82 26.40
N ILE A 625 1.54 3.28 25.22
CA ILE A 625 0.15 3.37 24.78
C ILE A 625 -0.02 2.61 23.46
N SER A 626 -1.11 1.85 23.34
CA SER A 626 -1.44 1.10 22.12
C SER A 626 -2.08 1.98 21.05
N ALA A 627 -2.48 1.38 19.93
CA ALA A 627 -3.14 2.10 18.84
C ALA A 627 -4.47 2.74 19.25
N TYR A 628 -5.19 2.13 20.19
CA TYR A 628 -6.56 2.50 20.58
C TYR A 628 -6.64 3.15 21.97
N GLY A 629 -5.51 3.52 22.55
CA GLY A 629 -5.48 4.22 23.84
C GLY A 629 -5.58 3.32 25.07
N THR A 630 -5.28 2.01 24.94
CA THR A 630 -4.98 1.16 26.09
C THR A 630 -3.54 1.37 26.53
N TYR A 631 -3.29 1.30 27.84
CA TYR A 631 -1.99 1.52 28.47
C TYR A 631 -1.52 0.25 29.17
N ASP A 632 -0.21 0.17 29.43
CA ASP A 632 0.42 -0.92 30.17
C ASP A 632 0.17 -2.32 29.55
N MET A 633 -0.08 -2.39 28.24
CA MET A 633 -0.29 -3.66 27.52
C MET A 633 0.95 -4.58 27.51
N ALA A 634 2.08 -4.09 28.02
CA ALA A 634 3.37 -4.75 27.94
C ALA A 634 4.18 -4.52 29.21
N GLY A 635 4.77 -5.59 29.74
CA GLY A 635 5.83 -5.57 30.75
C GLY A 635 5.40 -5.26 32.18
N ASN A 636 4.12 -5.15 32.53
CA ASN A 636 3.70 -4.95 33.93
C ASN A 636 3.15 -6.26 34.51
N VAL A 637 1.97 -6.72 34.07
CA VAL A 637 1.53 -8.11 34.22
C VAL A 637 1.16 -8.72 32.87
N ARG A 638 1.20 -10.06 32.80
CA ARG A 638 0.62 -10.83 31.70
C ARG A 638 -0.89 -10.87 31.86
N GLU A 639 -1.62 -10.95 30.75
CA GLU A 639 -3.08 -10.81 30.75
C GLU A 639 -3.76 -12.07 30.20
N TRP A 640 -4.61 -12.71 31.02
CA TRP A 640 -5.31 -13.94 30.65
C TRP A 640 -6.31 -13.73 29.51
N CYS A 641 -6.31 -14.65 28.54
CA CYS A 641 -7.27 -14.71 27.44
C CYS A 641 -8.20 -15.93 27.56
N VAL A 642 -9.35 -15.89 26.88
CA VAL A 642 -10.34 -17.00 26.86
C VAL A 642 -9.81 -18.24 26.15
N ASN A 643 -9.08 -18.06 25.04
CA ASN A 643 -8.70 -19.16 24.14
C ASN A 643 -7.85 -20.22 24.86
N ALA A 644 -8.11 -21.49 24.54
CA ALA A 644 -7.26 -22.62 24.93
C ALA A 644 -6.10 -22.81 23.94
N SER A 645 -5.02 -23.43 24.40
CA SER A 645 -4.00 -24.08 23.57
C SER A 645 -3.68 -25.43 24.20
N GLY A 646 -4.24 -26.50 23.65
CA GLY A 646 -4.27 -27.80 24.32
C GLY A 646 -4.89 -27.73 25.73
N ALA A 647 -4.14 -28.15 26.75
CA ALA A 647 -4.55 -28.08 28.15
C ALA A 647 -4.29 -26.71 28.82
N ASN A 648 -3.60 -25.80 28.13
CA ASN A 648 -3.22 -24.48 28.62
C ASN A 648 -4.18 -23.39 28.14
N ARG A 649 -4.00 -22.18 28.68
CA ARG A 649 -4.69 -20.94 28.26
C ARG A 649 -3.68 -19.91 27.83
N PHE A 650 -4.06 -19.05 26.88
CA PHE A 650 -3.22 -17.92 26.48
C PHE A 650 -3.15 -16.87 27.58
N ILE A 651 -1.96 -16.31 27.77
CA ILE A 651 -1.71 -15.21 28.70
C ILE A 651 -0.62 -14.30 28.09
N LEU A 652 -0.99 -13.08 27.70
CA LEU A 652 -0.22 -12.27 26.73
C LEU A 652 0.35 -11.00 27.37
N GLY A 653 1.20 -10.28 26.63
CA GLY A 653 1.74 -8.97 27.03
C GLY A 653 3.12 -8.99 27.70
N GLY A 654 3.43 -10.06 28.43
CA GLY A 654 4.65 -10.18 29.23
C GLY A 654 4.58 -9.35 30.52
N GLY A 655 5.16 -9.89 31.59
CA GLY A 655 5.28 -9.22 32.89
C GLY A 655 6.62 -8.52 33.09
N TRP A 656 6.75 -7.80 34.20
CA TRP A 656 7.97 -7.03 34.52
C TRP A 656 9.24 -7.89 34.65
N ASN A 657 9.09 -9.17 34.96
CA ASN A 657 10.18 -10.13 35.09
C ASN A 657 10.37 -11.03 33.85
N ASP A 658 9.65 -10.74 32.77
CA ASP A 658 9.80 -11.45 31.51
C ASP A 658 10.81 -10.78 30.60
N GLU A 659 11.28 -11.57 29.63
CA GLU A 659 12.08 -11.03 28.54
C GLU A 659 11.22 -10.12 27.66
N PRO A 660 11.73 -8.94 27.26
CA PRO A 660 10.98 -7.96 26.46
C PRO A 660 10.34 -8.51 25.17
N TYR A 661 10.93 -9.54 24.55
CA TYR A 661 10.37 -10.15 23.33
C TYR A 661 9.04 -10.88 23.57
N GLN A 662 8.71 -11.24 24.82
CA GLN A 662 7.47 -11.94 25.14
C GLN A 662 6.21 -11.14 24.81
N PHE A 663 6.31 -9.82 24.66
CA PHE A 663 5.20 -9.01 24.14
C PHE A 663 4.74 -9.45 22.74
N ASN A 664 5.67 -9.94 21.91
CA ASN A 664 5.39 -10.45 20.56
C ASN A 664 5.22 -11.97 20.51
N ASP A 665 5.16 -12.65 21.67
CA ASP A 665 5.03 -14.10 21.71
C ASP A 665 3.64 -14.52 22.19
N ALA A 666 3.10 -15.57 21.57
CA ALA A 666 1.79 -16.13 21.92
C ALA A 666 1.92 -17.07 23.12
N TYR A 667 2.23 -16.49 24.29
CA TYR A 667 2.54 -17.23 25.50
C TYR A 667 1.32 -17.93 26.10
N THR A 668 1.53 -19.14 26.65
CA THR A 668 0.46 -19.98 27.24
C THR A 668 0.90 -20.59 28.55
N GLN A 669 -0.04 -20.84 29.44
CA GLN A 669 0.23 -21.37 30.76
C GLN A 669 -0.93 -22.25 31.26
N ALA A 670 -0.64 -23.18 32.19
CA ALA A 670 -1.68 -24.00 32.81
C ALA A 670 -2.75 -23.12 33.48
N PRO A 671 -4.05 -23.47 33.42
CA PRO A 671 -5.12 -22.62 33.96
C PRO A 671 -5.02 -22.32 35.46
N PHE A 672 -4.38 -23.20 36.24
CA PHE A 672 -4.12 -23.03 37.67
C PHE A 672 -2.81 -22.30 38.00
N ASP A 673 -2.02 -21.92 36.99
CA ASP A 673 -0.76 -21.22 37.21
C ASP A 673 -1.01 -19.82 37.78
N ARG A 674 -0.26 -19.49 38.83
CA ARG A 674 -0.39 -18.25 39.59
C ARG A 674 0.96 -17.57 39.74
N SER A 675 1.77 -17.62 38.68
CA SER A 675 3.07 -16.94 38.61
C SER A 675 2.95 -15.46 38.97
N LEU A 676 4.03 -14.88 39.49
CA LEU A 676 4.09 -13.55 40.10
C LEU A 676 3.62 -12.39 39.21
N THR A 677 3.50 -12.63 37.90
CA THR A 677 3.09 -11.65 36.89
C THR A 677 1.83 -12.05 36.14
N ASN A 678 1.10 -13.10 36.53
CA ASN A 678 -0.18 -13.42 35.90
C ASN A 678 -1.26 -12.47 36.45
N GLY A 679 -1.87 -11.68 35.58
CA GLY A 679 -2.87 -10.66 35.90
C GLY A 679 -4.06 -10.68 34.95
N ILE A 680 -4.80 -9.56 34.90
CA ILE A 680 -6.12 -9.50 34.24
C ILE A 680 -6.29 -8.16 33.51
N ARG A 681 -6.84 -8.24 32.30
CA ARG A 681 -7.53 -7.13 31.61
C ARG A 681 -8.84 -7.65 31.05
N LEU A 682 -9.88 -6.83 31.06
CA LEU A 682 -11.20 -7.27 30.62
C LEU A 682 -11.71 -6.51 29.39
N VAL A 683 -12.63 -7.15 28.70
CA VAL A 683 -13.41 -6.57 27.60
C VAL A 683 -14.90 -6.57 27.93
N LYS A 684 -15.65 -5.70 27.25
CA LYS A 684 -17.11 -5.66 27.31
C LYS A 684 -17.67 -5.41 25.92
N TYR A 685 -18.61 -6.23 25.51
CA TYR A 685 -19.24 -6.13 24.19
C TYR A 685 -20.36 -5.08 24.21
N LEU A 686 -20.51 -4.34 23.11
CA LEU A 686 -21.50 -3.27 22.98
C LEU A 686 -22.88 -3.77 22.52
N GLY A 687 -22.94 -5.02 22.04
CA GLY A 687 -24.16 -5.67 21.59
C GLY A 687 -23.96 -7.18 21.48
N ALA A 688 -24.87 -7.83 20.74
CA ALA A 688 -24.71 -9.25 20.42
C ALA A 688 -23.53 -9.46 19.47
N GLU A 689 -22.61 -10.36 19.81
CA GLU A 689 -21.43 -10.69 19.02
C GLU A 689 -21.57 -12.11 18.44
N PRO A 690 -22.15 -12.28 17.23
CA PRO A 690 -22.46 -13.60 16.69
C PRO A 690 -21.23 -14.48 16.44
N ASN A 691 -20.07 -13.85 16.18
CA ASN A 691 -18.81 -14.54 15.92
C ASN A 691 -17.93 -14.70 17.17
N LEU A 692 -18.43 -14.34 18.36
CA LEU A 692 -17.64 -14.43 19.59
C LEU A 692 -17.25 -15.89 19.91
N ALA A 693 -18.16 -16.83 19.67
CA ALA A 693 -17.88 -18.26 19.88
C ALA A 693 -16.69 -18.71 19.01
N VAL A 694 -16.66 -18.33 17.73
CA VAL A 694 -15.55 -18.60 16.81
C VAL A 694 -14.26 -17.95 17.29
N ALA A 695 -14.32 -16.68 17.71
CA ALA A 695 -13.15 -15.98 18.23
C ALA A 695 -12.60 -16.58 19.54
N ALA A 696 -13.43 -17.31 20.30
CA ALA A 696 -13.07 -17.96 21.56
C ALA A 696 -12.63 -19.42 21.40
N GLU A 697 -12.67 -19.97 20.18
CA GLU A 697 -12.22 -21.34 19.91
C GLU A 697 -10.76 -21.56 20.34
N PRO A 698 -10.39 -22.79 20.72
CA PRO A 698 -8.99 -23.13 20.95
C PRO A 698 -8.12 -22.79 19.75
N LEU A 699 -6.97 -22.16 19.99
CA LEU A 699 -5.99 -21.85 18.96
C LEU A 699 -4.76 -22.73 19.18
N GLN A 700 -4.28 -23.32 18.08
CA GLN A 700 -3.09 -24.14 18.10
C GLN A 700 -1.95 -23.40 17.41
N ARG A 701 -0.88 -23.13 18.16
CA ARG A 701 0.34 -22.58 17.58
C ARG A 701 1.04 -23.66 16.76
N ALA A 702 1.38 -23.36 15.51
CA ALA A 702 2.43 -24.07 14.80
C ALA A 702 3.75 -23.76 15.50
N TRP A 703 4.38 -24.77 16.10
CA TRP A 703 5.64 -24.59 16.83
C TRP A 703 6.64 -25.66 16.46
N ARG A 704 7.89 -25.24 16.30
CA ARG A 704 9.00 -26.10 15.90
C ARG A 704 10.25 -25.72 16.67
N ASP A 705 10.82 -26.69 17.38
CA ASP A 705 12.19 -26.58 17.87
C ASP A 705 13.15 -26.98 16.74
N PHE A 706 13.62 -26.00 15.99
CA PHE A 706 14.48 -26.23 14.83
C PHE A 706 15.80 -26.91 15.18
N PHE A 707 16.29 -26.83 16.43
CA PHE A 707 17.50 -27.56 16.83
C PHE A 707 17.27 -29.07 16.99
N LYS A 708 16.01 -29.51 17.14
CA LYS A 708 15.64 -30.93 17.20
C LYS A 708 15.30 -31.53 15.86
N VAL A 709 15.11 -30.71 14.83
CA VAL A 709 14.83 -31.19 13.47
C VAL A 709 16.15 -31.64 12.85
N ARG A 710 16.20 -32.90 12.39
CA ARG A 710 17.38 -33.44 11.71
C ARG A 710 17.28 -33.15 10.21
N PRO A 711 18.23 -32.42 9.61
CA PRO A 711 18.26 -32.24 8.16
C PRO A 711 18.38 -33.59 7.44
N VAL A 712 17.84 -33.67 6.23
CA VAL A 712 17.99 -34.84 5.37
C VAL A 712 19.46 -35.17 5.06
N THR A 713 19.74 -36.42 4.70
CA THR A 713 21.09 -36.87 4.29
C THR A 713 21.54 -36.19 3.00
N ASP A 714 22.85 -36.18 2.73
CA ASP A 714 23.38 -35.56 1.50
C ASP A 714 22.90 -36.26 0.21
N ALA A 715 22.64 -37.57 0.25
CA ALA A 715 22.06 -38.29 -0.87
C ALA A 715 20.63 -37.82 -1.18
N VAL A 716 19.79 -37.64 -0.14
CA VAL A 716 18.42 -37.12 -0.30
C VAL A 716 18.44 -35.66 -0.74
N PHE A 717 19.32 -34.84 -0.16
CA PHE A 717 19.49 -33.46 -0.58
C PHE A 717 19.92 -33.34 -2.05
N ALA A 718 20.84 -34.20 -2.51
CA ALA A 718 21.24 -34.24 -3.91
C ALA A 718 20.05 -34.53 -4.85
N ALA A 719 19.13 -35.40 -4.44
CA ALA A 719 17.89 -35.65 -5.17
C ALA A 719 16.97 -34.41 -5.16
N TYR A 720 16.78 -33.74 -4.02
CA TYR A 720 16.00 -32.49 -3.97
C TYR A 720 16.60 -31.41 -4.85
N ARG A 721 17.92 -31.27 -4.88
CA ARG A 721 18.60 -30.28 -5.72
C ARG A 721 18.27 -30.44 -7.21
N GLN A 722 18.00 -31.66 -7.69
CA GLN A 722 17.68 -31.91 -9.10
C GLN A 722 16.41 -31.20 -9.56
N ILE A 723 15.42 -30.94 -8.70
CA ILE A 723 14.17 -30.28 -9.10
C ILE A 723 14.39 -28.82 -9.52
N TYR A 724 15.48 -28.21 -9.05
CA TYR A 724 15.88 -26.83 -9.36
C TYR A 724 16.69 -26.72 -10.64
N GLU A 725 17.18 -27.84 -11.19
CA GLU A 725 17.89 -27.85 -12.46
C GLU A 725 16.92 -27.63 -13.64
N TYR A 726 17.48 -27.13 -14.75
CA TYR A 726 16.79 -26.91 -16.00
C TYR A 726 17.79 -26.94 -17.16
N ASP A 727 17.31 -27.31 -18.35
CA ASP A 727 18.14 -27.28 -19.56
C ASP A 727 18.51 -25.85 -19.92
N ARG A 728 19.77 -25.65 -20.33
CA ARG A 728 20.25 -24.35 -20.80
C ARG A 728 19.63 -24.03 -22.17
N THR A 729 18.43 -23.48 -22.15
CA THR A 729 17.75 -22.96 -23.34
C THR A 729 18.18 -21.52 -23.63
N PRO A 730 18.07 -21.03 -24.88
CA PRO A 730 18.36 -19.64 -25.21
C PRO A 730 17.57 -18.65 -24.35
N LEU A 731 18.26 -17.65 -23.79
CA LEU A 731 17.63 -16.61 -22.96
C LEU A 731 16.63 -15.76 -23.75
N ALA A 732 16.90 -15.52 -25.04
CA ALA A 732 16.19 -14.55 -25.87
C ALA A 732 16.01 -13.17 -25.20
N ALA A 733 17.02 -12.75 -24.41
CA ALA A 733 16.97 -11.55 -23.61
C ALA A 733 16.92 -10.28 -24.48
N LYS A 734 15.99 -9.38 -24.16
CA LYS A 734 15.82 -8.07 -24.80
C LYS A 734 15.69 -7.00 -23.73
N VAL A 735 16.52 -5.96 -23.82
CA VAL A 735 16.34 -4.74 -23.03
C VAL A 735 15.09 -4.04 -23.55
N VAL A 736 14.05 -3.99 -22.74
CA VAL A 736 12.75 -3.37 -23.06
C VAL A 736 12.77 -1.88 -22.73
N GLU A 737 13.48 -1.51 -21.67
CA GLU A 737 13.61 -0.14 -21.19
C GLU A 737 15.03 0.05 -20.65
N SER A 738 15.62 1.23 -20.88
CA SER A 738 16.87 1.64 -20.26
C SER A 738 16.74 3.10 -19.86
N VAL A 739 16.83 3.37 -18.57
CA VAL A 739 16.64 4.70 -17.98
C VAL A 739 17.88 5.12 -17.23
N ASP A 740 18.35 6.33 -17.52
CA ASP A 740 19.37 6.99 -16.72
C ASP A 740 18.71 7.63 -15.48
N GLU A 741 19.11 7.19 -14.29
CA GLU A 741 18.61 7.68 -13.00
C GLU A 741 19.66 8.50 -12.23
N GLY A 742 20.61 9.12 -12.95
CA GLY A 742 21.64 9.97 -12.38
C GLY A 742 22.85 9.19 -11.87
N ASP A 743 22.70 8.46 -10.76
CA ASP A 743 23.78 7.68 -10.13
C ASP A 743 23.97 6.28 -10.76
N TRP A 744 22.96 5.78 -11.47
CA TRP A 744 22.96 4.49 -12.15
C TRP A 744 22.12 4.52 -13.43
N THR A 745 22.27 3.48 -14.25
CA THR A 745 21.37 3.15 -15.34
C THR A 745 20.51 1.96 -14.90
N ARG A 746 19.18 2.08 -15.00
CA ARG A 746 18.24 0.99 -14.75
C ARG A 746 17.78 0.43 -16.09
N GLU A 747 18.02 -0.86 -16.31
CA GLU A 747 17.52 -1.59 -17.47
C GLU A 747 16.40 -2.54 -17.04
N LEU A 748 15.29 -2.55 -17.77
CA LEU A 748 14.29 -3.62 -17.70
C LEU A 748 14.53 -4.59 -18.84
N VAL A 749 14.77 -5.85 -18.49
CA VAL A 749 15.09 -6.91 -19.44
C VAL A 749 13.97 -7.93 -19.43
N ARG A 750 13.50 -8.29 -20.61
CA ARG A 750 12.59 -9.41 -20.83
C ARG A 750 13.36 -10.60 -21.39
N MET A 751 13.20 -11.77 -20.81
CA MET A 751 13.85 -13.01 -21.25
C MET A 751 12.94 -14.22 -21.02
N ASN A 752 13.28 -15.36 -21.60
CA ASN A 752 12.58 -16.62 -21.38
C ASN A 752 12.84 -17.13 -19.95
N ALA A 753 11.76 -17.46 -19.23
CA ALA A 753 11.88 -18.20 -17.98
C ALA A 753 12.46 -19.60 -18.22
N ALA A 754 12.89 -20.27 -17.15
CA ALA A 754 13.46 -21.62 -17.22
C ALA A 754 12.39 -22.75 -17.20
N TYR A 755 11.11 -22.38 -17.26
CA TYR A 755 9.95 -23.28 -17.20
C TYR A 755 8.79 -22.66 -17.97
N ALA A 756 7.91 -23.53 -18.50
CA ALA A 756 6.76 -23.15 -19.34
C ALA A 756 7.14 -22.22 -20.52
N SER A 757 6.16 -21.76 -21.29
CA SER A 757 6.36 -20.67 -22.25
C SER A 757 6.19 -19.31 -21.57
N ASP A 758 6.72 -19.15 -20.35
CA ASP A 758 6.59 -17.94 -19.54
C ASP A 758 7.74 -16.94 -19.79
N SER A 759 7.48 -15.66 -19.55
CA SER A 759 8.45 -14.58 -19.71
C SER A 759 8.92 -14.08 -18.35
N LEU A 760 10.23 -14.13 -18.12
CA LEU A 760 10.89 -13.53 -16.96
C LEU A 760 11.22 -12.06 -17.24
N LEU A 761 10.88 -11.20 -16.29
CA LEU A 761 11.32 -9.81 -16.25
C LEU A 761 12.43 -9.66 -15.21
N VAL A 762 13.47 -8.91 -15.55
CA VAL A 762 14.59 -8.62 -14.64
C VAL A 762 14.96 -7.16 -14.74
N TYR A 763 15.07 -6.49 -13.61
CA TYR A 763 15.68 -5.17 -13.52
C TYR A 763 17.18 -5.32 -13.26
N LEU A 764 18.00 -4.67 -14.08
CA LEU A 764 19.44 -4.57 -13.87
C LEU A 764 19.80 -3.11 -13.59
N TYR A 765 20.37 -2.87 -12.42
CA TYR A 765 20.87 -1.56 -12.01
C TYR A 765 22.38 -1.55 -12.17
N LEU A 766 22.86 -0.74 -13.12
CA LEU A 766 24.28 -0.58 -13.43
C LEU A 766 24.79 0.73 -12.84
N PRO A 767 25.78 0.68 -11.92
CA PRO A 767 26.29 1.90 -11.32
C PRO A 767 27.08 2.72 -12.34
N LYS A 768 26.99 4.05 -12.26
CA LYS A 768 27.85 4.93 -13.07
C LYS A 768 29.24 5.13 -12.47
N ARG A 769 29.37 4.89 -11.16
CA ARG A 769 30.63 4.96 -10.42
C ARG A 769 31.20 3.55 -10.22
N GLY A 770 32.52 3.45 -10.10
CA GLY A 770 33.23 2.17 -9.93
C GLY A 770 33.87 1.65 -11.21
N VAL A 771 34.67 0.58 -11.07
CA VAL A 771 35.48 -0.01 -12.13
C VAL A 771 34.77 -1.23 -12.72
N LYS A 772 34.64 -1.27 -14.05
CA LYS A 772 34.14 -2.45 -14.77
C LYS A 772 35.22 -3.54 -14.85
N PRO A 773 34.86 -4.83 -14.79
CA PRO A 773 33.50 -5.35 -14.62
C PRO A 773 33.01 -5.24 -13.16
N TYR A 774 31.76 -4.80 -12.98
CA TYR A 774 31.17 -4.54 -11.66
C TYR A 774 30.89 -5.85 -10.91
N PRO A 775 31.27 -6.00 -9.63
CA PRO A 775 30.69 -7.03 -8.78
C PRO A 775 29.17 -6.87 -8.73
N ALA A 776 28.42 -7.98 -8.67
CA ALA A 776 26.96 -7.93 -8.72
C ALA A 776 26.29 -8.56 -7.50
N VAL A 777 25.18 -7.96 -7.09
CA VAL A 777 24.32 -8.46 -6.03
C VAL A 777 22.98 -8.88 -6.63
N VAL A 778 22.56 -10.11 -6.38
CA VAL A 778 21.24 -10.62 -6.75
C VAL A 778 20.28 -10.36 -5.60
N TYR A 779 19.26 -9.53 -5.86
CA TYR A 779 18.30 -9.09 -4.86
C TYR A 779 17.05 -9.98 -4.83
N PHE A 780 16.58 -10.27 -3.62
CA PHE A 780 15.32 -10.95 -3.35
C PHE A 780 14.46 -10.08 -2.41
N PRO A 781 13.25 -9.67 -2.83
CA PRO A 781 12.46 -8.67 -2.11
C PRO A 781 11.71 -9.23 -0.90
N GLY A 782 11.11 -8.32 -0.12
CA GLY A 782 10.11 -8.69 0.91
C GLY A 782 8.74 -9.05 0.32
N SER A 783 7.88 -9.67 1.12
CA SER A 783 6.60 -10.27 0.68
C SER A 783 5.55 -9.30 0.15
N ASN A 784 5.71 -7.99 0.38
CA ASN A 784 4.90 -6.98 -0.31
C ASN A 784 4.94 -7.14 -1.84
N ALA A 785 6.00 -7.71 -2.41
CA ALA A 785 6.09 -8.01 -3.84
C ALA A 785 5.01 -8.99 -4.34
N ILE A 786 4.50 -9.88 -3.48
CA ILE A 786 3.43 -10.85 -3.82
C ILE A 786 2.08 -10.12 -3.95
N ARG A 787 1.85 -9.10 -3.12
CA ARG A 787 0.57 -8.37 -3.05
C ARG A 787 0.51 -7.14 -3.95
N ASP A 788 1.63 -6.76 -4.53
CA ASP A 788 1.76 -5.58 -5.38
C ASP A 788 1.78 -5.99 -6.85
N HIS A 789 0.98 -5.33 -7.68
CA HIS A 789 0.93 -5.57 -9.13
C HIS A 789 1.61 -4.44 -9.93
N ALA A 790 2.00 -3.35 -9.27
CA ALA A 790 2.53 -2.16 -9.91
C ALA A 790 4.08 -2.18 -10.00
N PRO A 791 4.67 -2.00 -11.19
CA PRO A 791 6.13 -2.04 -11.36
C PRO A 791 6.85 -0.81 -10.79
N GLN A 792 6.09 0.20 -10.34
CA GLN A 792 6.62 1.46 -9.79
C GLN A 792 7.01 1.32 -8.32
N ASN A 793 6.51 0.29 -7.64
CA ASN A 793 6.73 0.05 -6.21
C ASN A 793 7.90 -0.90 -5.96
N LEU A 794 8.82 -1.01 -6.92
CA LEU A 794 10.09 -1.70 -6.71
C LEU A 794 10.78 -1.06 -5.51
N GLN A 795 11.29 -1.89 -4.61
CA GLN A 795 11.91 -1.48 -3.35
C GLN A 795 13.30 -0.88 -3.57
N VAL A 796 13.45 0.10 -4.46
CA VAL A 796 14.75 0.69 -4.86
C VAL A 796 15.50 1.24 -3.64
N ARG A 797 14.79 1.79 -2.65
CA ARG A 797 15.38 2.24 -1.38
C ARG A 797 16.09 1.12 -0.59
N ALA A 798 15.72 -0.13 -0.81
CA ALA A 798 16.37 -1.29 -0.18
C ALA A 798 17.73 -1.63 -0.83
N ILE A 799 17.99 -1.18 -2.06
CA ILE A 799 19.19 -1.53 -2.85
C ILE A 799 20.03 -0.34 -3.29
N ASP A 800 19.53 0.91 -3.19
CA ASP A 800 20.17 2.10 -3.75
C ASP A 800 21.62 2.30 -3.26
N PHE A 801 21.88 2.03 -1.98
CA PHE A 801 23.20 2.17 -1.38
C PHE A 801 24.20 1.12 -1.90
N ILE A 802 23.73 -0.04 -2.35
CA ILE A 802 24.56 -1.07 -2.97
C ILE A 802 24.99 -0.58 -4.35
N VAL A 803 24.06 -0.04 -5.13
CA VAL A 803 24.36 0.52 -6.46
C VAL A 803 25.34 1.69 -6.33
N LYS A 804 25.08 2.62 -5.40
CA LYS A 804 25.98 3.76 -5.11
C LYS A 804 27.39 3.34 -4.67
N SER A 805 27.55 2.14 -4.12
CA SER A 805 28.88 1.59 -3.77
C SER A 805 29.71 1.15 -4.97
N GLY A 806 29.16 1.18 -6.19
CA GLY A 806 29.86 0.71 -7.39
C GLY A 806 29.61 -0.76 -7.73
N ARG A 807 28.56 -1.36 -7.17
CA ARG A 807 28.12 -2.74 -7.46
C ARG A 807 26.88 -2.74 -8.33
N ALA A 808 26.81 -3.65 -9.29
CA ALA A 808 25.58 -3.88 -10.05
C ALA A 808 24.55 -4.60 -9.16
N VAL A 809 23.26 -4.32 -9.38
CA VAL A 809 22.17 -5.06 -8.71
C VAL A 809 21.26 -5.68 -9.73
N LEU A 810 21.06 -6.99 -9.64
CA LEU A 810 20.11 -7.75 -10.42
C LEU A 810 18.86 -8.00 -9.57
N TYR A 811 17.69 -7.60 -10.05
CA TYR A 811 16.42 -7.79 -9.37
C TYR A 811 15.43 -8.51 -10.29
N PRO A 812 15.35 -9.85 -10.20
CA PRO A 812 14.33 -10.63 -10.88
C PRO A 812 12.92 -10.29 -10.38
N VAL A 813 11.96 -10.17 -11.29
CA VAL A 813 10.53 -10.19 -10.95
C VAL A 813 10.14 -11.65 -10.81
N TYR A 814 10.08 -12.15 -9.58
CA TYR A 814 9.83 -13.56 -9.28
C TYR A 814 8.39 -13.98 -9.63
N LYS A 815 8.16 -15.26 -9.94
CA LYS A 815 6.82 -15.80 -10.21
C LYS A 815 5.86 -15.49 -9.05
N GLY A 816 4.63 -15.08 -9.36
CA GLY A 816 3.64 -14.70 -8.35
C GLY A 816 3.81 -13.28 -7.79
N THR A 817 4.74 -12.48 -8.32
CA THR A 817 4.97 -11.09 -7.89
C THR A 817 4.71 -10.09 -9.02
N TYR A 818 4.31 -8.86 -8.68
CA TYR A 818 4.15 -7.77 -9.65
C TYR A 818 3.28 -8.16 -10.86
N GLN A 819 3.78 -7.94 -12.09
CA GLN A 819 3.08 -8.27 -13.34
C GLN A 819 3.11 -9.78 -13.64
N ARG A 820 3.84 -10.56 -12.84
CA ARG A 820 3.89 -12.03 -12.91
C ARG A 820 3.05 -12.67 -11.80
N SER A 821 2.12 -11.91 -11.22
CA SER A 821 1.18 -12.39 -10.20
C SER A 821 0.31 -13.54 -10.70
N ASP A 822 -0.09 -14.39 -9.76
CA ASP A 822 -1.07 -15.45 -9.96
C ASP A 822 -1.84 -15.67 -8.65
N SER A 823 -2.27 -16.90 -8.36
CA SER A 823 -3.06 -17.21 -7.18
C SER A 823 -2.26 -17.21 -5.86
N ILE A 824 -0.93 -17.08 -5.88
CA ILE A 824 -0.16 -16.98 -4.63
C ILE A 824 -0.41 -15.63 -3.96
N SER A 825 -0.73 -15.64 -2.67
CA SER A 825 -1.14 -14.46 -1.92
C SER A 825 -0.35 -14.25 -0.62
N THR A 826 0.52 -15.19 -0.28
CA THR A 826 1.30 -15.23 0.96
C THR A 826 2.69 -15.82 0.73
N ASP A 827 3.64 -15.39 1.56
CA ASP A 827 5.00 -15.92 1.64
C ASP A 827 5.15 -17.07 2.66
N VAL A 828 4.13 -17.27 3.49
CA VAL A 828 4.07 -18.28 4.56
C VAL A 828 4.24 -19.68 3.99
N GLU A 829 5.06 -20.50 4.66
CA GLU A 829 5.31 -21.88 4.24
C GLU A 829 4.05 -22.77 4.32
N ASP A 830 3.84 -23.62 3.31
CA ASP A 830 2.80 -24.64 3.36
C ASP A 830 3.17 -25.93 2.62
N THR A 831 2.46 -27.03 2.93
CA THR A 831 2.76 -28.37 2.39
C THR A 831 2.13 -28.66 1.02
N SER A 832 1.49 -27.68 0.40
CA SER A 832 0.90 -27.82 -0.93
C SER A 832 1.96 -28.00 -2.00
N ILE A 833 1.55 -28.67 -3.07
CA ILE A 833 2.32 -28.75 -4.32
C ILE A 833 2.48 -27.35 -4.92
N PHE A 834 1.45 -26.50 -4.80
CA PHE A 834 1.41 -25.15 -5.33
C PHE A 834 2.53 -24.26 -4.74
N TYR A 835 2.70 -24.25 -3.42
CA TYR A 835 3.79 -23.51 -2.75
C TYR A 835 5.16 -24.09 -3.12
N ARG A 836 5.30 -25.42 -3.08
CA ARG A 836 6.54 -26.10 -3.46
C ARG A 836 6.97 -25.78 -4.88
N ASP A 837 6.04 -25.77 -5.83
CA ASP A 837 6.32 -25.40 -7.22
C ASP A 837 6.74 -23.91 -7.33
N HIS A 838 6.14 -23.02 -6.54
CA HIS A 838 6.53 -21.60 -6.48
C HIS A 838 7.97 -21.41 -5.99
N VAL A 839 8.37 -22.08 -4.91
CA VAL A 839 9.76 -22.02 -4.41
C VAL A 839 10.75 -22.49 -5.48
N VAL A 840 10.41 -23.56 -6.22
CA VAL A 840 11.22 -24.04 -7.33
C VAL A 840 11.28 -23.01 -8.46
N MET A 841 10.16 -22.39 -8.82
CA MET A 841 10.09 -21.34 -9.83
C MET A 841 10.90 -20.10 -9.43
N TRP A 842 10.87 -19.68 -8.15
CA TRP A 842 11.66 -18.56 -7.65
C TRP A 842 13.17 -18.80 -7.74
N ALA A 843 13.62 -19.99 -7.34
CA ALA A 843 15.01 -20.40 -7.51
C ALA A 843 15.40 -20.43 -8.98
N LYS A 844 14.55 -20.94 -9.86
CA LYS A 844 14.79 -20.95 -11.31
C LYS A 844 14.85 -19.54 -11.91
N ASP A 845 13.99 -18.63 -11.49
CA ASP A 845 14.02 -17.22 -11.90
C ASP A 845 15.32 -16.53 -11.46
N LEU A 846 15.76 -16.79 -10.23
CA LEU A 846 17.05 -16.31 -9.71
C LEU A 846 18.21 -16.81 -10.57
N ARG A 847 18.29 -18.13 -10.77
CA ARG A 847 19.37 -18.78 -11.56
C ARG A 847 19.36 -18.29 -13.01
N ARG A 848 18.17 -18.09 -13.60
CA ARG A 848 18.01 -17.55 -14.95
C ARG A 848 18.46 -16.10 -15.07
N GLY A 849 18.21 -15.30 -14.05
CA GLY A 849 18.78 -13.96 -13.92
C GLY A 849 20.31 -13.98 -13.84
N VAL A 850 20.90 -14.95 -13.12
CA VAL A 850 22.37 -15.13 -13.08
C VAL A 850 22.91 -15.55 -14.44
N ASP A 851 22.23 -16.44 -15.17
CA ASP A 851 22.59 -16.80 -16.56
C ASP A 851 22.63 -15.55 -17.46
N TYR A 852 21.69 -14.61 -17.26
CA TYR A 852 21.71 -13.35 -17.97
C TYR A 852 22.93 -12.49 -17.61
N LEU A 853 23.32 -12.42 -16.34
CA LEU A 853 24.54 -11.70 -15.94
C LEU A 853 25.80 -12.24 -16.62
N GLU A 854 25.89 -13.55 -16.90
CA GLU A 854 27.02 -14.15 -17.62
C GLU A 854 27.15 -13.64 -19.06
N THR A 855 26.06 -13.11 -19.64
CA THR A 855 26.08 -12.49 -20.96
C THR A 855 26.53 -11.02 -20.95
N ARG A 856 26.71 -10.42 -19.77
CA ARG A 856 27.02 -8.99 -19.61
C ARG A 856 28.52 -8.77 -19.37
N PRO A 857 29.29 -8.27 -20.34
CA PRO A 857 30.74 -8.10 -20.20
C PRO A 857 31.14 -7.09 -19.12
N GLU A 858 30.24 -6.16 -18.77
CA GLU A 858 30.43 -5.18 -17.72
C GLU A 858 30.17 -5.69 -16.30
N VAL A 859 29.79 -6.98 -16.12
CA VAL A 859 29.52 -7.58 -14.81
C VAL A 859 30.51 -8.71 -14.49
N ALA A 860 31.07 -8.67 -13.28
CA ALA A 860 32.02 -9.66 -12.79
C ALA A 860 31.28 -10.89 -12.24
N THR A 861 30.91 -11.83 -13.10
CA THR A 861 30.11 -13.02 -12.74
C THR A 861 30.79 -14.01 -11.81
N ARG A 862 32.11 -13.86 -11.55
CA ARG A 862 32.82 -14.61 -10.49
C ARG A 862 32.69 -13.99 -9.10
N ARG A 863 32.10 -12.80 -9.00
CA ARG A 863 31.91 -12.02 -7.76
C ARG A 863 30.43 -11.74 -7.55
N LEU A 864 29.61 -12.78 -7.36
CA LEU A 864 28.18 -12.66 -7.10
C LEU A 864 27.86 -12.75 -5.61
N ALA A 865 27.01 -11.85 -5.13
CA ALA A 865 26.46 -11.89 -3.78
C ALA A 865 24.92 -12.03 -3.82
N TYR A 866 24.34 -12.60 -2.77
CA TYR A 866 22.91 -12.63 -2.50
C TYR A 866 22.56 -11.56 -1.47
N TYR A 867 21.47 -10.83 -1.73
CA TYR A 867 20.86 -9.97 -0.73
C TYR A 867 19.35 -10.23 -0.67
N GLY A 868 18.89 -10.71 0.49
CA GLY A 868 17.48 -10.98 0.74
C GLY A 868 16.90 -10.07 1.82
N LEU A 869 15.73 -9.48 1.56
CA LEU A 869 14.96 -8.69 2.52
C LEU A 869 13.72 -9.46 3.00
N SER A 870 13.53 -9.60 4.32
CA SER A 870 12.31 -10.18 4.92
C SER A 870 12.01 -11.58 4.36
N TRP A 871 10.95 -11.76 3.58
CA TRP A 871 10.72 -12.97 2.78
C TRP A 871 11.95 -13.42 1.99
N GLY A 872 12.63 -12.51 1.29
CA GLY A 872 13.90 -12.81 0.63
C GLY A 872 15.02 -13.16 1.61
N GLY A 873 14.99 -12.61 2.82
CA GLY A 873 15.89 -13.01 3.91
C GLY A 873 15.68 -14.47 4.29
N ALA A 874 14.43 -14.88 4.52
CA ALA A 874 14.04 -16.27 4.80
C ALA A 874 14.41 -17.22 3.64
N MET A 875 14.12 -16.82 2.40
CA MET A 875 14.54 -17.56 1.19
C MET A 875 16.07 -17.66 1.06
N GLY A 876 16.82 -16.76 1.70
CA GLY A 876 18.27 -16.87 1.81
C GLY A 876 18.76 -18.11 2.57
N GLY A 877 17.88 -18.79 3.31
CA GLY A 877 18.14 -20.12 3.88
C GLY A 877 18.14 -21.26 2.85
N LEU A 878 17.74 -20.97 1.61
CA LEU A 878 17.61 -21.94 0.51
C LEU A 878 18.36 -21.52 -0.76
N MET A 879 18.16 -20.28 -1.23
CA MET A 879 18.62 -19.82 -2.56
C MET A 879 20.13 -20.00 -2.79
N PRO A 880 21.04 -19.64 -1.84
CA PRO A 880 22.47 -19.84 -2.05
C PRO A 880 22.91 -21.31 -2.11
N ALA A 881 22.11 -22.25 -1.56
CA ALA A 881 22.43 -23.68 -1.62
C ALA A 881 22.10 -24.30 -3.00
N VAL A 882 21.19 -23.68 -3.76
CA VAL A 882 20.79 -24.15 -5.10
C VAL A 882 21.41 -23.34 -6.25
N GLU A 883 22.06 -22.21 -5.96
CA GLU A 883 22.83 -21.41 -6.92
C GLU A 883 24.30 -21.25 -6.47
N PRO A 884 25.19 -22.20 -6.85
CA PRO A 884 26.57 -22.24 -6.37
C PRO A 884 27.47 -21.11 -6.90
N ARG A 885 27.02 -20.31 -7.88
CA ARG A 885 27.77 -19.14 -8.37
C ARG A 885 27.76 -17.98 -7.37
N ILE A 886 26.78 -17.94 -6.45
CA ILE A 886 26.76 -16.97 -5.34
C ILE A 886 27.87 -17.31 -4.34
N LYS A 887 28.69 -16.31 -3.99
CA LYS A 887 29.87 -16.46 -3.12
C LYS A 887 29.78 -15.73 -1.79
N VAL A 888 28.80 -14.83 -1.63
CA VAL A 888 28.56 -14.07 -0.41
C VAL A 888 27.06 -13.95 -0.20
N SER A 889 26.58 -14.00 1.04
CA SER A 889 25.17 -13.81 1.38
C SER A 889 25.02 -12.71 2.43
N ALA A 890 23.97 -11.92 2.28
CA ALA A 890 23.51 -10.99 3.30
C ALA A 890 21.99 -11.06 3.43
N LEU A 891 21.55 -11.32 4.66
CA LEU A 891 20.16 -11.57 5.02
C LEU A 891 19.69 -10.44 5.92
N TYR A 892 18.69 -9.69 5.48
CA TYR A 892 18.13 -8.60 6.26
C TYR A 892 16.73 -8.97 6.72
N VAL A 893 16.50 -8.88 8.03
CA VAL A 893 15.24 -9.17 8.74
C VAL A 893 14.75 -10.59 8.43
N ALA A 894 15.64 -11.57 8.57
CA ALA A 894 15.41 -12.98 8.21
C ALA A 894 15.09 -13.86 9.42
N GLY A 895 14.46 -15.01 9.17
CA GLY A 895 14.24 -16.06 10.15
C GLY A 895 13.64 -17.32 9.51
N LEU A 896 13.44 -18.35 10.33
CA LEU A 896 12.70 -19.56 9.94
C LEU A 896 11.21 -19.42 10.24
N ASP A 897 10.36 -19.88 9.33
CA ASP A 897 8.92 -19.98 9.51
C ASP A 897 8.57 -21.22 10.37
N PHE A 898 7.61 -21.06 11.27
CA PHE A 898 7.12 -22.15 12.13
C PHE A 898 6.17 -23.11 11.41
N GLU A 899 5.58 -22.68 10.30
CA GLU A 899 4.84 -23.57 9.42
C GLU A 899 5.79 -24.59 8.75
N ARG A 900 5.21 -25.53 8.00
CA ARG A 900 5.98 -26.58 7.31
C ARG A 900 5.80 -26.47 5.82
N ALA A 901 6.90 -26.28 5.11
CA ALA A 901 6.97 -26.60 3.69
C ALA A 901 7.18 -28.11 3.45
N ARG A 902 7.09 -28.53 2.19
CA ARG A 902 7.51 -29.89 1.79
C ARG A 902 9.03 -30.05 1.97
N PRO A 903 9.54 -31.25 2.31
CA PRO A 903 10.96 -31.46 2.58
C PRO A 903 11.91 -30.94 1.48
N GLU A 904 11.51 -31.07 0.22
CA GLU A 904 12.28 -30.63 -0.95
C GLU A 904 12.42 -29.11 -1.12
N VAL A 905 11.67 -28.30 -0.35
CA VAL A 905 11.73 -26.83 -0.36
C VAL A 905 11.84 -26.25 1.05
N GLU A 906 12.09 -27.10 2.07
CA GLU A 906 12.11 -26.69 3.47
C GLU A 906 13.50 -26.18 3.88
N PRO A 907 13.67 -24.91 4.32
CA PRO A 907 14.98 -24.29 4.52
C PRO A 907 15.93 -25.06 5.44
N ILE A 908 15.42 -25.80 6.44
CA ILE A 908 16.24 -26.60 7.35
C ILE A 908 17.08 -27.67 6.64
N ASN A 909 16.61 -28.14 5.48
CA ASN A 909 17.32 -29.09 4.64
C ASN A 909 18.40 -28.42 3.77
N PHE A 910 18.45 -27.09 3.70
CA PHE A 910 19.39 -26.34 2.87
C PHE A 910 20.45 -25.60 3.70
N LEU A 911 20.08 -25.08 4.88
CA LEU A 911 20.97 -24.30 5.75
C LEU A 911 22.36 -24.94 5.99
N PRO A 912 22.52 -26.24 6.30
CA PRO A 912 23.84 -26.86 6.50
C PRO A 912 24.71 -26.90 5.24
N ARG A 913 24.12 -26.72 4.05
CA ARG A 913 24.81 -26.68 2.75
C ARG A 913 25.23 -25.29 2.34
N ILE A 914 24.72 -24.24 2.98
CA ILE A 914 25.17 -22.87 2.77
C ILE A 914 26.50 -22.69 3.51
N ARG A 915 27.62 -22.74 2.78
CA ARG A 915 28.99 -22.66 3.32
C ARG A 915 29.73 -21.38 2.95
N ILE A 916 29.02 -20.40 2.41
CA ILE A 916 29.56 -19.11 1.97
C ILE A 916 29.48 -18.08 3.10
N PRO A 917 30.34 -17.05 3.11
CA PRO A 917 30.25 -15.94 4.06
C PRO A 917 28.85 -15.35 4.12
N THR A 918 28.24 -15.34 5.31
CA THR A 918 26.84 -14.94 5.50
C THR A 918 26.69 -13.92 6.63
N LEU A 919 26.16 -12.75 6.28
CA LEU A 919 25.71 -11.74 7.24
C LEU A 919 24.21 -11.89 7.49
N MET A 920 23.77 -11.74 8.74
CA MET A 920 22.37 -11.65 9.11
C MET A 920 22.16 -10.40 9.98
N ILE A 921 21.21 -9.54 9.63
CA ILE A 921 20.91 -8.29 10.34
C ILE A 921 19.42 -8.27 10.70
N ASN A 922 19.11 -8.16 11.99
CA ASN A 922 17.74 -8.27 12.50
C ASN A 922 17.44 -7.24 13.59
N GLY A 923 16.16 -6.94 13.81
CA GLY A 923 15.71 -6.29 15.03
C GLY A 923 15.41 -7.33 16.12
N ARG A 924 15.71 -6.99 17.37
CA ARG A 924 15.46 -7.81 18.55
C ARG A 924 13.97 -8.09 18.76
N TYR A 925 13.11 -7.11 18.47
CA TYR A 925 11.66 -7.14 18.70
C TYR A 925 10.87 -7.46 17.42
N ASP A 926 11.48 -8.20 16.51
CA ASP A 926 10.81 -8.65 15.30
C ASP A 926 9.63 -9.59 15.64
N PHE A 927 8.44 -9.23 15.16
CA PHE A 927 7.19 -9.93 15.42
C PHE A 927 6.84 -10.95 14.32
N PHE A 928 7.61 -11.02 13.24
CA PHE A 928 7.54 -12.10 12.24
C PHE A 928 8.58 -13.18 12.54
N PHE A 929 9.81 -12.75 12.86
CA PHE A 929 10.93 -13.65 13.14
C PHE A 929 11.47 -13.42 14.55
N PRO A 930 10.94 -14.04 15.61
CA PRO A 930 11.44 -13.82 16.96
C PRO A 930 12.91 -14.25 17.11
N LEU A 931 13.67 -13.48 17.89
CA LEU A 931 15.12 -13.65 18.04
C LEU A 931 15.52 -15.08 18.43
N GLU A 932 14.97 -15.58 19.54
CA GLU A 932 15.41 -16.85 20.14
C GLU A 932 14.94 -18.07 19.35
N THR A 933 13.78 -17.98 18.72
CA THR A 933 13.02 -19.15 18.26
C THR A 933 12.93 -19.25 16.74
N SER A 934 13.32 -18.19 16.03
CA SER A 934 13.38 -18.14 14.56
C SER A 934 14.74 -17.65 14.05
N GLN A 935 15.23 -16.48 14.50
CA GLN A 935 16.47 -15.88 13.99
C GLN A 935 17.73 -16.68 14.38
N ILE A 936 17.91 -16.93 15.68
CA ILE A 936 19.07 -17.67 16.21
C ILE A 936 19.16 -19.09 15.63
N PRO A 937 18.05 -19.87 15.54
CA PRO A 937 18.08 -21.16 14.89
C PRO A 937 18.53 -21.08 13.43
N MET A 938 17.98 -20.14 12.64
CA MET A 938 18.41 -19.94 11.25
C MET A 938 19.92 -19.71 11.16
N PHE A 939 20.44 -18.76 11.94
CA PHE A 939 21.86 -18.38 11.93
C PHE A 939 22.80 -19.52 12.38
N ARG A 940 22.41 -20.24 13.44
CA ARG A 940 23.24 -21.31 13.99
C ARG A 940 23.28 -22.54 13.09
N LEU A 941 22.17 -22.85 12.40
CA LEU A 941 22.06 -24.00 11.49
C LEU A 941 22.75 -23.79 10.13
N LEU A 942 23.18 -22.56 9.80
CA LEU A 942 24.01 -22.30 8.63
C LEU A 942 25.31 -23.10 8.68
N GLY A 943 25.63 -23.80 7.59
CA GLY A 943 26.90 -24.49 7.37
C GLY A 943 28.11 -23.57 7.17
N THR A 944 27.89 -22.25 7.17
CA THR A 944 28.94 -21.24 7.05
C THR A 944 29.92 -21.34 8.24
N PRO A 945 31.23 -21.32 7.98
CA PRO A 945 32.25 -21.31 9.03
C PRO A 945 31.99 -20.20 10.08
N PRO A 946 32.19 -20.44 11.38
CA PRO A 946 31.91 -19.46 12.43
C PRO A 946 32.61 -18.10 12.24
N ASP A 947 33.83 -18.10 11.69
CA ASP A 947 34.63 -16.90 11.37
C ASP A 947 34.16 -16.16 10.10
N GLN A 948 33.23 -16.76 9.36
CA GLN A 948 32.65 -16.24 8.12
C GLN A 948 31.15 -15.99 8.23
N LYS A 949 30.56 -16.05 9.42
CA LYS A 949 29.18 -15.62 9.65
C LYS A 949 29.06 -14.63 10.79
N ARG A 950 28.13 -13.68 10.67
CA ARG A 950 27.85 -12.68 11.71
C ARG A 950 26.36 -12.40 11.81
N HIS A 951 25.84 -12.37 13.04
CA HIS A 951 24.47 -11.97 13.34
C HIS A 951 24.51 -10.62 14.07
N VAL A 952 23.96 -9.59 13.45
CA VAL A 952 23.81 -8.24 14.02
C VAL A 952 22.36 -8.09 14.49
N VAL A 953 22.18 -7.84 15.78
CA VAL A 953 20.86 -7.66 16.39
C VAL A 953 20.79 -6.24 16.95
N GLU A 954 19.85 -5.45 16.42
CA GLU A 954 19.61 -4.06 16.83
C GLU A 954 18.36 -3.95 17.70
N GLU A 955 18.29 -2.92 18.55
CA GLU A 955 17.10 -2.59 19.36
C GLU A 955 15.99 -1.99 18.47
N GLY A 956 15.38 -2.83 17.64
CA GLY A 956 14.33 -2.46 16.69
C GLY A 956 13.28 -3.57 16.54
N SER A 957 12.17 -3.25 15.86
CA SER A 957 11.10 -4.21 15.53
C SER A 957 11.50 -5.01 14.28
N HIS A 958 10.57 -5.25 13.33
CA HIS A 958 10.91 -5.98 12.10
C HIS A 958 12.09 -5.34 11.34
N PHE A 959 12.18 -4.01 11.27
CA PHE A 959 13.29 -3.32 10.58
C PHE A 959 14.33 -2.71 11.54
N VAL A 960 15.57 -2.62 11.09
CA VAL A 960 16.67 -1.92 11.79
C VAL A 960 16.89 -0.51 11.23
N PRO A 961 17.57 0.39 11.96
CA PRO A 961 17.92 1.72 11.45
C PRO A 961 18.72 1.65 10.14
N ARG A 962 18.29 2.40 9.11
CA ARG A 962 18.92 2.36 7.77
C ARG A 962 20.43 2.65 7.76
N PRO A 963 20.97 3.64 8.49
CA PRO A 963 22.41 3.87 8.54
C PRO A 963 23.18 2.62 9.00
N ARG A 964 22.60 1.89 9.96
CA ARG A 964 23.17 0.67 10.50
C ARG A 964 23.16 -0.48 9.50
N LEU A 965 22.02 -0.67 8.80
CA LEU A 965 21.92 -1.59 7.66
C LEU A 965 23.02 -1.32 6.63
N ILE A 966 23.19 -0.06 6.21
CA ILE A 966 24.17 0.32 5.19
C ILE A 966 25.59 0.03 5.66
N GLN A 967 25.91 0.44 6.89
CA GLN A 967 27.24 0.24 7.46
C GLN A 967 27.61 -1.25 7.47
N GLU A 968 26.75 -2.10 8.02
CA GLU A 968 27.03 -3.52 8.18
C GLU A 968 27.01 -4.26 6.83
N MET A 969 26.07 -3.94 5.95
CA MET A 969 25.98 -4.52 4.61
C MET A 969 27.21 -4.18 3.76
N LEU A 970 27.57 -2.90 3.65
CA LEU A 970 28.71 -2.48 2.83
C LEU A 970 30.03 -2.99 3.42
N SER A 971 30.21 -2.94 4.74
CA SER A 971 31.42 -3.50 5.37
C SER A 971 31.59 -5.00 5.08
N TRP A 972 30.48 -5.75 5.05
CA TRP A 972 30.51 -7.18 4.72
C TRP A 972 30.81 -7.44 3.24
N LEU A 973 30.17 -6.69 2.34
CA LEU A 973 30.43 -6.77 0.91
C LEU A 973 31.85 -6.33 0.57
N ASP A 974 32.40 -5.31 1.22
CA ASP A 974 33.78 -4.87 0.99
C ASP A 974 34.81 -5.93 1.43
N LYS A 975 34.52 -6.67 2.50
CA LYS A 975 35.36 -7.77 2.98
C LYS A 975 35.34 -9.00 2.06
N TYR A 976 34.15 -9.43 1.63
CA TYR A 976 33.97 -10.73 0.94
C TYR A 976 33.67 -10.63 -0.56
N GLN A 977 33.32 -9.44 -1.05
CA GLN A 977 33.08 -9.11 -2.44
C GLN A 977 33.74 -7.75 -2.78
N PRO A 978 35.07 -7.64 -2.66
CA PRO A 978 35.77 -6.37 -2.84
C PRO A 978 35.58 -5.82 -4.26
N LEU A 979 35.58 -4.49 -4.35
CA LEU A 979 35.61 -3.80 -5.64
C LEU A 979 36.95 -4.07 -6.35
N PRO A 980 37.01 -3.97 -7.69
CA PRO A 980 38.30 -3.98 -8.40
C PRO A 980 39.15 -2.77 -8.00
N ASP A 981 40.48 -2.96 -7.95
CA ASP A 981 41.47 -1.91 -7.68
C ASP A 981 41.48 -0.82 -8.76
#